data_AF-A0A2S7QYZ8-F1
#
_entry.id   AF-A0A2S7QYZ8-F1
#
_cell.length_a   1.000
_cell.length_b   1.000
_cell.length_c   1.000
_cell.angle_alpha   90.00
_cell.angle_beta   90.00
_cell.angle_gamma   90.00
#
_symmetry.space_group_name_H-M   'P 1'
#
loop_
_entity.id
_entity.type
_entity.pdbx_description
1 polymer ?
#
loop_
_entity_poly.entity_id
_entity_poly.type
_entity_poly.pdbx_seq_one_letter_code
_entity_poly.pdbx_strand_id
1 'polypeptide(L)'
;MIEAAATNPQLLEVITSWLREVPVKDIVNSPLLAIILNALNNDNAFEAATDCLCAIFKETREVDEYMPTIETLLPRVLALQPRIAQTAQQEDSEAFKGITRIFAEAGEAWVVLIAREPKVFRPLVEAILECAHRDFDKDAISLTFGFWYELKLYLVLEIYIEARMQYVDVYSKLVDIMVKQLEFPSADGGNDTDLFDGDREAEEKFREFRHHMGDVLKDCCEIMGVTPCLTKIFDAIKSWMSSYASLATDNSVPHWQQLEAPLFGMRAMGRMVDKDEDIILPQIMPLLVQIPRHEKLRFATIMVLGRYTEWTSNHPELLESQFTYIVSSFATDSKEIVRAAAMAMKFFCTDCKHLLGGQVVQLQQFYDQTLDKLPGVSQEELTEGVASVVAVQPPSQTYQLMKLYCDPLMARLMALANAATDEDSKLKVADHMQLITLFIQIVTPWIEANQEHPGVKYCQEIFPILATILDNFMNFTPICERICRTWRYMVISYRTAMAPLLPLMANKLAEGFAASRQGCFLWVTSAILREFSEDRDHVDEQTTEHIYSFFELQSTAMLKAMTDLPPQDLPDVIEDFYRLLIDALLYYPHKMIQSPLFTPIFQAAVAALDLEQRDPLSAVLHYLRDVIAYGGDNPPSSFKSANPPELQQAIQQLVLANGEILVKGIMKGMMISFPGDCFTDGSGVLLGLFEILPQQTAAWVDQVLRMLPPGTVGEPEINRLMNSIREKLSVGNDGVRKVRSLLQDFTNNYRRRYVAPRDGLGRLETTRFHFNG
;
A
#
# COMPACT_ATOMS: atom_id res chain seq x y z
N MET A 1 43.03 20.90 -31.24
CA MET A 1 41.75 21.59 -30.95
C MET A 1 40.76 20.64 -30.28
N ILE A 2 40.49 19.45 -30.86
CA ILE A 2 39.64 18.41 -30.25
C ILE A 2 40.14 17.97 -28.86
N GLU A 3 41.44 17.70 -28.70
CA GLU A 3 42.01 17.31 -27.39
C GLU A 3 41.85 18.40 -26.32
N ALA A 4 42.04 19.67 -26.66
CA ALA A 4 41.86 20.79 -25.72
C ALA A 4 40.39 21.07 -25.38
N ALA A 5 39.46 20.73 -26.29
CA ALA A 5 38.03 20.85 -26.05
C ALA A 5 37.51 19.70 -25.16
N ALA A 6 38.08 18.50 -25.30
CA ALA A 6 37.71 17.31 -24.52
C ALA A 6 38.08 17.42 -23.02
N THR A 7 38.91 18.39 -22.63
CA THR A 7 39.25 18.64 -21.22
C THR A 7 38.36 19.68 -20.55
N ASN A 8 37.35 20.23 -21.24
CA ASN A 8 36.50 21.31 -20.70
C ASN A 8 35.09 20.78 -20.33
N PRO A 9 34.78 20.58 -19.03
CA PRO A 9 33.49 20.07 -18.60
C PRO A 9 32.31 21.01 -18.94
N GLN A 10 32.53 22.33 -18.93
CA GLN A 10 31.47 23.31 -19.24
C GLN A 10 30.97 23.19 -20.68
N LEU A 11 31.83 22.80 -21.61
CA LEU A 11 31.42 22.56 -22.99
C LEU A 11 30.42 21.39 -23.05
N LEU A 12 30.68 20.33 -22.28
CA LEU A 12 29.84 19.13 -22.24
C LEU A 12 28.49 19.42 -21.56
N GLU A 13 28.50 20.15 -20.45
CA GLU A 13 27.26 20.60 -19.76
C GLU A 13 26.37 21.45 -20.67
N VAL A 14 26.97 22.35 -21.47
CA VAL A 14 26.23 23.16 -22.45
C VAL A 14 25.61 22.27 -23.53
N ILE A 15 26.35 21.28 -24.06
CA ILE A 15 25.81 20.32 -25.03
C ILE A 15 24.63 19.55 -24.41
N THR A 16 24.78 19.06 -23.17
CA THR A 16 23.71 18.37 -22.42
C THR A 16 22.46 19.22 -22.29
N SER A 17 22.60 20.50 -21.90
CA SER A 17 21.45 21.42 -21.79
C SER A 17 20.79 21.69 -23.14
N TRP A 18 21.54 21.69 -24.24
CA TRP A 18 21.04 22.00 -25.57
C TRP A 18 20.29 20.84 -26.22
N LEU A 19 20.44 19.61 -25.72
CA LEU A 19 19.69 18.45 -26.22
C LEU A 19 18.16 18.61 -26.15
N ARG A 20 17.66 19.50 -25.28
CA ARG A 20 16.22 19.83 -25.19
C ARG A 20 15.70 20.66 -26.37
N GLU A 21 16.59 21.37 -27.05
CA GLU A 21 16.24 22.35 -28.09
C GLU A 21 16.85 21.99 -29.46
N VAL A 22 17.92 21.19 -29.48
CA VAL A 22 18.68 20.82 -30.67
C VAL A 22 18.50 19.34 -30.99
N PRO A 23 18.18 18.97 -32.25
CA PRO A 23 18.04 17.57 -32.64
C PRO A 23 19.32 16.75 -32.37
N VAL A 24 19.19 15.66 -31.61
CA VAL A 24 20.33 14.80 -31.21
C VAL A 24 21.14 14.27 -32.39
N LYS A 25 20.49 14.01 -33.53
CA LYS A 25 21.14 13.55 -34.78
C LYS A 25 22.22 14.51 -35.27
N ASP A 26 22.04 15.82 -35.08
CA ASP A 26 22.98 16.83 -35.59
C ASP A 26 24.24 16.87 -34.71
N ILE A 27 24.08 16.62 -33.40
CA ILE A 27 25.18 16.51 -32.45
C ILE A 27 25.99 15.23 -32.73
N VAL A 28 25.31 14.09 -32.91
CA VAL A 28 25.95 12.78 -33.17
C VAL A 28 26.71 12.73 -34.48
N ASN A 29 26.21 13.41 -35.52
CA ASN A 29 26.86 13.48 -36.83
C ASN A 29 27.94 14.57 -36.93
N SER A 30 28.23 15.28 -35.83
CA SER A 30 29.24 16.32 -35.77
C SER A 30 30.53 15.86 -35.10
N PRO A 31 31.63 16.64 -35.20
CA PRO A 31 32.86 16.39 -34.43
C PRO A 31 32.66 16.43 -32.90
N LEU A 32 31.53 16.94 -32.40
CA LEU A 32 31.24 17.01 -30.96
C LEU A 32 31.18 15.61 -30.33
N LEU A 33 30.68 14.60 -31.04
CA LEU A 33 30.67 13.24 -30.50
C LEU A 33 32.08 12.69 -30.26
N ALA A 34 33.04 13.01 -31.13
CA ALA A 34 34.43 12.65 -30.89
C ALA A 34 35.02 13.39 -29.69
N ILE A 35 34.61 14.65 -29.44
CA ILE A 35 35.01 15.41 -28.26
C ILE A 35 34.45 14.77 -26.98
N ILE A 36 33.16 14.41 -26.96
CA ILE A 36 32.50 13.76 -25.82
C ILE A 36 33.19 12.42 -25.50
N LEU A 37 33.45 11.58 -26.51
CA LEU A 37 34.10 10.29 -26.30
C LEU A 37 35.55 10.42 -25.83
N ASN A 38 36.30 11.38 -26.37
CA ASN A 38 37.67 11.64 -25.92
C ASN A 38 37.73 12.21 -24.50
N ALA A 39 36.70 12.96 -24.09
CA ALA A 39 36.60 13.52 -22.75
C ALA A 39 36.49 12.43 -21.67
N LEU A 40 36.00 11.24 -22.01
CA LEU A 40 36.00 10.09 -21.10
C LEU A 40 37.43 9.63 -20.70
N ASN A 41 38.47 10.06 -21.40
CA ASN A 41 39.87 9.75 -21.04
C ASN A 41 40.49 10.82 -20.12
N ASN A 42 39.71 11.81 -19.66
CA ASN A 42 40.19 12.90 -18.82
C ASN A 42 39.37 12.97 -17.52
N ASP A 43 40.03 12.81 -16.39
CA ASP A 43 39.39 12.77 -15.06
C ASP A 43 38.53 14.02 -14.78
N ASN A 44 38.97 15.21 -15.20
CA ASN A 44 38.24 16.46 -14.95
C ASN A 44 36.96 16.61 -15.79
N ALA A 45 36.86 15.90 -16.91
CA ALA A 45 35.73 15.99 -17.84
C ALA A 45 34.89 14.70 -17.89
N PHE A 46 35.30 13.65 -17.17
CA PHE A 46 34.73 12.32 -17.24
C PHE A 46 33.25 12.27 -16.84
N GLU A 47 32.89 12.88 -15.71
CA GLU A 47 31.50 12.93 -15.22
C GLU A 47 30.59 13.67 -16.20
N ALA A 48 30.99 14.88 -16.61
CA ALA A 48 30.25 15.68 -17.58
C ALA A 48 30.12 14.98 -18.95
N ALA A 49 31.13 14.20 -19.37
CA ALA A 49 31.09 13.40 -20.58
C ALA A 49 30.12 12.23 -20.47
N THR A 50 30.11 11.56 -19.30
CA THR A 50 29.18 10.48 -18.97
C THR A 50 27.74 10.99 -19.00
N ASP A 51 27.46 12.11 -18.33
CA ASP A 51 26.13 12.73 -18.31
C ASP A 51 25.66 13.15 -19.70
N CYS A 52 26.54 13.77 -20.48
CA CYS A 52 26.24 14.16 -21.85
C CYS A 52 25.89 12.95 -22.72
N LEU A 53 26.63 11.85 -22.59
CA LEU A 53 26.39 10.65 -23.38
C LEU A 53 25.09 9.95 -22.95
N CYS A 54 24.82 9.86 -21.65
CA CYS A 54 23.56 9.35 -21.11
C CYS A 54 22.34 10.19 -21.55
N ALA A 55 22.48 11.52 -21.60
CA ALA A 55 21.43 12.40 -22.11
C ALA A 55 21.16 12.15 -23.61
N ILE A 56 22.22 11.93 -24.41
CA ILE A 56 22.08 11.55 -25.82
C ILE A 56 21.28 10.23 -25.94
N PHE A 57 21.53 9.23 -25.10
CA PHE A 57 20.78 7.97 -25.15
C PHE A 57 19.30 8.17 -24.84
N LYS A 58 18.96 9.00 -23.84
CA LYS A 58 17.56 9.31 -23.47
C LYS A 58 16.76 9.92 -24.62
N GLU A 59 17.38 10.80 -25.41
CA GLU A 59 16.74 11.38 -26.61
C GLU A 59 16.54 10.34 -27.73
N THR A 60 17.25 9.20 -27.70
CA THR A 60 17.14 8.13 -28.71
C THR A 60 16.21 6.97 -28.30
N ARG A 61 15.37 7.14 -27.27
CA ARG A 61 14.42 6.12 -26.79
C ARG A 61 13.36 5.72 -27.82
N GLU A 62 12.94 6.66 -28.68
CA GLU A 62 12.08 6.37 -29.82
C GLU A 62 12.93 5.70 -30.93
N VAL A 63 13.23 4.42 -30.72
CA VAL A 63 14.24 3.68 -31.50
C VAL A 63 13.97 3.67 -33.01
N ASP A 64 12.70 3.67 -33.42
CA ASP A 64 12.30 3.65 -34.83
C ASP A 64 12.59 4.99 -35.53
N GLU A 65 12.51 6.11 -34.81
CA GLU A 65 12.84 7.44 -35.35
C GLU A 65 14.36 7.65 -35.42
N TYR A 66 15.09 7.13 -34.43
CA TYR A 66 16.51 7.40 -34.25
C TYR A 66 17.45 6.29 -34.72
N MET A 67 16.96 5.27 -35.44
CA MET A 67 17.74 4.10 -35.87
C MET A 67 19.12 4.45 -36.49
N PRO A 68 19.25 5.40 -37.45
CA PRO A 68 20.58 5.74 -38.02
C PRO A 68 21.55 6.35 -36.99
N THR A 69 21.01 7.05 -35.99
CA THR A 69 21.79 7.63 -34.89
C THR A 69 22.29 6.52 -33.97
N ILE A 70 21.44 5.54 -33.67
CA ILE A 70 21.79 4.37 -32.83
C ILE A 70 22.84 3.50 -33.52
N GLU A 71 22.72 3.23 -34.83
CA GLU A 71 23.73 2.51 -35.62
C GLU A 71 25.12 3.16 -35.57
N THR A 72 25.13 4.50 -35.44
CA THR A 72 26.35 5.30 -35.33
C THR A 72 26.93 5.31 -33.91
N LEU A 73 26.08 5.23 -32.89
CA LEU A 73 26.46 5.24 -31.46
C LEU A 73 26.91 3.86 -30.98
N LEU A 74 26.20 2.79 -31.34
CA LEU A 74 26.41 1.45 -30.80
C LEU A 74 27.88 0.96 -30.91
N PRO A 75 28.56 1.01 -32.07
CA PRO A 75 29.96 0.58 -32.16
C PRO A 75 30.91 1.40 -31.29
N ARG A 76 30.60 2.67 -31.06
CA ARG A 76 31.42 3.59 -30.23
C ARG A 76 31.24 3.32 -28.74
N VAL A 77 30.02 2.98 -28.32
CA VAL A 77 29.75 2.51 -26.95
C VAL A 77 30.44 1.18 -26.70
N LEU A 78 30.34 0.22 -27.62
CA LEU A 78 31.00 -1.09 -27.49
C LEU A 78 32.53 -0.98 -27.45
N ALA A 79 33.12 0.02 -28.13
CA ALA A 79 34.57 0.27 -28.06
C ALA A 79 35.05 0.65 -26.64
N LEU A 80 34.15 1.03 -25.73
CA LEU A 80 34.46 1.31 -24.32
C LEU A 80 34.54 0.04 -23.46
N GLN A 81 34.12 -1.14 -23.96
CA GLN A 81 34.05 -2.38 -23.16
C GLN A 81 35.37 -2.74 -22.46
N PRO A 82 36.56 -2.63 -23.10
CA PRO A 82 37.83 -2.92 -22.43
C PRO A 82 38.08 -2.08 -21.15
N ARG A 83 37.45 -0.90 -21.05
CA ARG A 83 37.58 -0.04 -19.87
C ARG A 83 36.94 -0.64 -18.63
N ILE A 84 35.91 -1.48 -18.75
CA ILE A 84 35.28 -2.16 -17.61
C ILE A 84 36.31 -2.98 -16.84
N ALA A 85 37.09 -3.79 -17.58
CA ALA A 85 38.14 -4.61 -16.98
C ALA A 85 39.29 -3.74 -16.42
N GLN A 86 39.65 -2.67 -17.13
CA GLN A 86 40.72 -1.78 -16.74
C GLN A 86 40.42 -1.04 -15.44
N THR A 87 39.25 -0.40 -15.31
CA THR A 87 38.88 0.38 -14.12
C THR A 87 38.66 -0.53 -12.91
N ALA A 88 38.11 -1.74 -13.11
CA ALA A 88 38.01 -2.73 -12.04
C ALA A 88 39.38 -3.19 -11.52
N GLN A 89 40.36 -3.44 -12.41
CA GLN A 89 41.71 -3.84 -12.00
C GLN A 89 42.51 -2.73 -11.33
N GLN A 90 42.16 -1.47 -11.62
CA GLN A 90 42.77 -0.29 -11.03
C GLN A 90 42.09 0.14 -9.72
N GLU A 91 41.00 -0.54 -9.32
CA GLU A 91 40.17 -0.19 -8.16
C GLU A 91 39.65 1.27 -8.22
N ASP A 92 39.40 1.77 -9.43
CA ASP A 92 38.86 3.11 -9.67
C ASP A 92 37.32 3.06 -9.67
N SER A 93 36.74 3.21 -8.47
CA SER A 93 35.29 3.10 -8.24
C SER A 93 34.48 4.12 -9.04
N GLU A 94 34.94 5.38 -9.11
CA GLU A 94 34.21 6.45 -9.79
C GLU A 94 34.23 6.28 -11.31
N ALA A 95 35.38 5.91 -11.89
CA ALA A 95 35.45 5.59 -13.31
C ALA A 95 34.66 4.32 -13.64
N PHE A 96 34.69 3.29 -12.78
CA PHE A 96 33.92 2.07 -12.97
C PHE A 96 32.40 2.32 -12.95
N LYS A 97 31.91 3.14 -12.01
CA LYS A 97 30.51 3.58 -11.97
C LYS A 97 30.11 4.34 -13.21
N GLY A 98 30.91 5.32 -13.65
CA GLY A 98 30.62 6.09 -14.86
C GLY A 98 30.54 5.21 -16.12
N ILE A 99 31.49 4.29 -16.30
CA ILE A 99 31.47 3.34 -17.43
C ILE A 99 30.27 2.40 -17.33
N THR A 100 29.94 1.88 -16.14
CA THR A 100 28.76 1.03 -15.92
C THR A 100 27.46 1.76 -16.25
N ARG A 101 27.35 3.03 -15.85
CA ARG A 101 26.21 3.90 -16.14
C ARG A 101 26.01 4.10 -17.64
N ILE A 102 27.10 4.31 -18.40
CA ILE A 102 27.04 4.44 -19.87
C ILE A 102 26.43 3.18 -20.50
N PHE A 103 26.90 2.00 -20.09
CA PHE A 103 26.37 0.74 -20.63
C PHE A 103 24.93 0.48 -20.20
N ALA A 104 24.59 0.71 -18.94
CA ALA A 104 23.24 0.50 -18.42
C ALA A 104 22.21 1.44 -19.08
N GLU A 105 22.48 2.75 -19.14
CA GLU A 105 21.56 3.71 -19.75
C GLU A 105 21.42 3.52 -21.27
N ALA A 106 22.49 3.08 -21.96
CA ALA A 106 22.39 2.67 -23.36
C ALA A 106 21.51 1.43 -23.53
N GLY A 107 21.67 0.44 -22.65
CA GLY A 107 20.84 -0.76 -22.61
C GLY A 107 19.36 -0.44 -22.40
N GLU A 108 19.04 0.42 -21.43
CA GLU A 108 17.67 0.86 -21.15
C GLU A 108 17.08 1.64 -22.31
N ALA A 109 17.82 2.58 -22.89
CA ALA A 109 17.32 3.41 -24.00
C ALA A 109 17.00 2.59 -25.24
N TRP A 110 17.76 1.52 -25.51
CA TRP A 110 17.64 0.72 -26.73
C TRP A 110 17.02 -0.65 -26.49
N VAL A 111 16.41 -0.88 -25.33
CA VAL A 111 15.88 -2.19 -24.90
C VAL A 111 14.94 -2.85 -25.93
N VAL A 112 14.14 -2.04 -26.63
CA VAL A 112 13.26 -2.50 -27.70
C VAL A 112 14.05 -3.13 -28.85
N LEU A 113 15.16 -2.51 -29.26
CA LEU A 113 16.05 -3.05 -30.30
C LEU A 113 16.82 -4.27 -29.81
N ILE A 114 17.21 -4.31 -28.52
CA ILE A 114 17.85 -5.49 -27.91
C ILE A 114 16.93 -6.71 -28.02
N ALA A 115 15.62 -6.52 -27.82
CA ALA A 115 14.63 -7.58 -28.00
C ALA A 115 14.35 -7.91 -29.48
N ARG A 116 14.32 -6.92 -30.38
CA ARG A 116 14.05 -7.12 -31.82
C ARG A 116 15.25 -7.74 -32.57
N GLU A 117 16.47 -7.35 -32.24
CA GLU A 117 17.71 -7.76 -32.91
C GLU A 117 18.76 -8.32 -31.93
N PRO A 118 18.46 -9.46 -31.26
CA PRO A 118 19.27 -9.96 -30.16
C PRO A 118 20.72 -10.27 -30.55
N LYS A 119 20.97 -10.71 -31.79
CA LYS A 119 22.33 -11.04 -32.26
C LYS A 119 23.22 -9.79 -32.42
N VAL A 120 22.63 -8.67 -32.85
CA VAL A 120 23.36 -7.41 -33.08
C VAL A 120 23.70 -6.75 -31.75
N PHE A 121 22.75 -6.75 -30.81
CA PHE A 121 22.89 -6.08 -29.53
C PHE A 121 23.45 -6.96 -28.41
N ARG A 122 23.63 -8.27 -28.62
CA ARG A 122 24.23 -9.18 -27.62
C ARG A 122 25.53 -8.67 -26.99
N PRO A 123 26.50 -8.08 -27.74
CA PRO A 123 27.72 -7.53 -27.13
C PRO A 123 27.44 -6.44 -26.10
N LEU A 124 26.38 -5.63 -26.28
CA LEU A 124 25.99 -4.60 -25.31
C LEU A 124 25.48 -5.25 -24.02
N VAL A 125 24.62 -6.27 -24.14
CA VAL A 125 24.10 -7.02 -23.00
C VAL A 125 25.22 -7.75 -22.25
N GLU A 126 26.18 -8.34 -22.97
CA GLU A 126 27.35 -9.00 -22.38
C GLU A 126 28.27 -8.01 -21.67
N ALA A 127 28.42 -6.78 -22.18
CA ALA A 127 29.14 -5.71 -21.50
C ALA A 127 28.45 -5.29 -20.19
N ILE A 128 27.12 -5.16 -20.19
CA ILE A 128 26.34 -4.86 -18.97
C ILE A 128 26.48 -6.00 -17.95
N LEU A 129 26.46 -7.27 -18.39
CA LEU A 129 26.75 -8.43 -17.54
C LEU A 129 28.17 -8.39 -16.98
N GLU A 130 29.16 -7.99 -17.77
CA GLU A 130 30.55 -7.83 -17.34
C GLU A 130 30.70 -6.74 -16.27
N CYS A 131 30.01 -5.61 -16.41
CA CYS A 131 29.91 -4.58 -15.38
C CYS A 131 29.37 -5.17 -14.06
N ALA A 132 28.28 -5.94 -14.12
CA ALA A 132 27.73 -6.59 -12.92
C ALA A 132 28.69 -7.62 -12.29
N HIS A 133 29.44 -8.34 -13.11
CA HIS A 133 30.36 -9.37 -12.64
C HIS A 133 31.61 -8.80 -11.94
N ARG A 134 32.16 -7.70 -12.48
CA ARG A 134 33.43 -7.11 -12.04
C ARG A 134 33.28 -6.03 -10.97
N ASP A 135 32.06 -5.74 -10.53
CA ASP A 135 31.82 -4.77 -9.46
C ASP A 135 32.41 -5.28 -8.13
N PHE A 136 33.45 -4.60 -7.67
CA PHE A 136 34.19 -4.93 -6.46
C PHE A 136 33.63 -4.23 -5.22
N ASP A 137 33.04 -3.04 -5.38
CA ASP A 137 32.47 -2.23 -4.29
C ASP A 137 30.97 -2.47 -4.06
N LYS A 138 30.31 -3.24 -4.95
CA LYS A 138 28.87 -3.54 -4.94
C LYS A 138 27.97 -2.29 -5.08
N ASP A 139 28.51 -1.19 -5.59
CA ASP A 139 27.77 0.06 -5.75
C ASP A 139 27.32 0.25 -7.22
N ALA A 140 28.17 -0.12 -8.19
CA ALA A 140 27.92 0.10 -9.61
C ALA A 140 26.91 -0.90 -10.21
N ILE A 141 26.83 -2.12 -9.69
CA ILE A 141 25.93 -3.17 -10.17
C ILE A 141 24.46 -2.76 -10.10
N SER A 142 24.10 -1.93 -9.12
CA SER A 142 22.73 -1.42 -8.93
C SER A 142 22.23 -0.61 -10.14
N LEU A 143 23.15 0.05 -10.85
CA LEU A 143 22.85 0.82 -12.07
C LEU A 143 22.35 -0.08 -13.21
N THR A 144 22.64 -1.39 -13.17
CA THR A 144 22.22 -2.34 -14.20
C THR A 144 20.81 -2.90 -13.97
N PHE A 145 20.21 -2.70 -12.79
CA PHE A 145 18.95 -3.36 -12.43
C PHE A 145 17.77 -2.88 -13.28
N GLY A 146 17.71 -1.58 -13.59
CA GLY A 146 16.68 -1.01 -14.48
C GLY A 146 16.70 -1.68 -15.85
N PHE A 147 17.89 -1.82 -16.44
CA PHE A 147 18.08 -2.55 -17.69
C PHE A 147 17.57 -4.00 -17.64
N TRP A 148 17.94 -4.79 -16.61
CA TRP A 148 17.53 -6.21 -16.54
C TRP A 148 16.02 -6.38 -16.43
N TYR A 149 15.38 -5.49 -15.67
CA TYR A 149 13.93 -5.44 -15.52
C TYR A 149 13.25 -5.09 -16.84
N GLU A 150 13.66 -4.00 -17.49
CA GLU A 150 13.10 -3.56 -18.78
C GLU A 150 13.28 -4.63 -19.86
N LEU A 151 14.47 -5.23 -19.98
CA LEU A 151 14.72 -6.29 -20.97
C LEU A 151 13.81 -7.48 -20.71
N LYS A 152 13.64 -7.89 -19.45
CA LYS A 152 12.75 -8.98 -19.08
C LYS A 152 11.32 -8.72 -19.55
N LEU A 153 10.80 -7.49 -19.43
CA LEU A 153 9.43 -7.15 -19.85
C LEU A 153 9.17 -7.47 -21.33
N TYR A 154 10.18 -7.36 -22.18
CA TYR A 154 10.10 -7.79 -23.57
C TYR A 154 10.29 -9.30 -23.73
N LEU A 155 11.30 -9.89 -23.09
CA LEU A 155 11.64 -11.30 -23.29
C LEU A 155 10.57 -12.28 -22.79
N VAL A 156 9.68 -11.86 -21.89
CA VAL A 156 8.52 -12.69 -21.47
C VAL A 156 7.42 -12.75 -22.54
N LEU A 157 7.38 -11.81 -23.47
CA LEU A 157 6.37 -11.79 -24.54
C LEU A 157 6.69 -12.85 -25.59
N GLU A 158 5.67 -13.61 -26.01
CA GLU A 158 5.84 -14.70 -26.99
C GLU A 158 6.45 -14.22 -28.32
N ILE A 159 6.17 -12.99 -28.73
CA ILE A 159 6.71 -12.38 -29.94
C ILE A 159 8.25 -12.28 -29.94
N TYR A 160 8.89 -12.27 -28.76
CA TYR A 160 10.34 -12.16 -28.58
C TYR A 160 10.99 -13.47 -28.12
N ILE A 161 10.36 -14.63 -28.37
CA ILE A 161 10.88 -15.94 -27.95
C ILE A 161 12.29 -16.25 -28.50
N GLU A 162 12.62 -15.83 -29.74
CA GLU A 162 13.97 -16.00 -30.28
C GLU A 162 15.00 -15.23 -29.46
N ALA A 163 14.70 -13.98 -29.10
CA ALA A 163 15.56 -13.17 -28.24
C ALA A 163 15.70 -13.77 -26.85
N ARG A 164 14.60 -14.30 -26.27
CA ARG A 164 14.65 -15.01 -24.99
C ARG A 164 15.65 -16.16 -25.06
N MET A 165 15.57 -17.00 -26.09
CA MET A 165 16.50 -18.13 -26.27
C MET A 165 17.96 -17.69 -26.44
N GLN A 166 18.23 -16.50 -26.98
CA GLN A 166 19.58 -15.95 -27.09
C GLN A 166 20.14 -15.41 -25.76
N TYR A 167 19.28 -15.05 -24.80
CA TYR A 167 19.69 -14.42 -23.55
C TYR A 167 19.50 -15.30 -22.30
N VAL A 168 18.89 -16.48 -22.41
CA VAL A 168 18.76 -17.42 -21.28
C VAL A 168 20.13 -17.76 -20.66
N ASP A 169 21.20 -17.89 -21.45
CA ASP A 169 22.54 -18.14 -20.93
C ASP A 169 23.15 -16.92 -20.21
N VAL A 170 22.79 -15.71 -20.64
CA VAL A 170 23.19 -14.45 -20.00
C VAL A 170 22.49 -14.31 -18.64
N TYR A 171 21.18 -14.50 -18.58
CA TYR A 171 20.43 -14.50 -17.32
C TYR A 171 20.90 -15.64 -16.38
N SER A 172 21.33 -16.78 -16.92
CA SER A 172 21.93 -17.87 -16.14
C SER A 172 23.19 -17.46 -15.41
N LYS A 173 24.08 -16.73 -16.09
CA LYS A 173 25.28 -16.15 -15.46
C LYS A 173 24.91 -15.01 -14.50
N LEU A 174 23.89 -14.23 -14.81
CA LEU A 174 23.40 -13.17 -13.94
C LEU A 174 22.94 -13.72 -12.59
N VAL A 175 22.24 -14.87 -12.56
CA VAL A 175 21.89 -15.56 -11.30
C VAL A 175 23.14 -15.89 -10.50
N ASP A 176 24.18 -16.45 -11.12
CA ASP A 176 25.42 -16.80 -10.42
C ASP A 176 26.10 -15.54 -9.82
N ILE A 177 26.12 -14.44 -10.60
CA ILE A 177 26.66 -13.15 -10.17
C ILE A 177 25.85 -12.60 -8.99
N MET A 178 24.52 -12.57 -9.09
CA MET A 178 23.66 -12.05 -8.03
C MET A 178 23.79 -12.88 -6.75
N VAL A 179 23.80 -14.22 -6.85
CA VAL A 179 24.02 -15.08 -5.68
C VAL A 179 25.37 -14.81 -5.02
N LYS A 180 26.44 -14.61 -5.81
CA LYS A 180 27.76 -14.27 -5.26
C LYS A 180 27.77 -12.90 -4.58
N GLN A 181 27.13 -11.90 -5.19
CA GLN A 181 27.11 -10.54 -4.68
C GLN A 181 26.22 -10.38 -3.42
N LEU A 182 25.30 -11.31 -3.19
CA LEU A 182 24.47 -11.39 -1.98
C LEU A 182 25.25 -11.81 -0.72
N GLU A 183 26.49 -12.30 -0.86
CA GLU A 183 27.34 -12.67 0.28
C GLU A 183 27.60 -11.45 1.17
N PHE A 184 27.44 -11.64 2.47
CA PHE A 184 27.90 -10.66 3.44
C PHE A 184 29.41 -10.38 3.28
N PRO A 185 29.87 -9.17 3.62
CA PRO A 185 31.30 -8.89 3.70
C PRO A 185 32.05 -9.93 4.55
N SER A 186 33.23 -10.34 4.09
CA SER A 186 34.12 -11.18 4.90
C SER A 186 34.87 -10.27 5.87
N ALA A 187 35.01 -10.70 7.12
CA ALA A 187 35.79 -9.98 8.13
C ALA A 187 37.29 -10.14 7.85
N ASP A 188 37.80 -9.55 6.78
CA ASP A 188 39.24 -9.48 6.52
C ASP A 188 39.87 -8.46 7.50
N GLY A 189 40.01 -8.87 8.77
CA GLY A 189 40.65 -8.11 9.84
C GLY A 189 39.70 -7.46 10.87
N GLY A 190 38.38 -7.60 10.71
CA GLY A 190 37.35 -7.07 11.62
C GLY A 190 36.81 -8.08 12.65
N ASN A 191 35.91 -7.62 13.53
CA ASN A 191 35.26 -8.45 14.53
C ASN A 191 34.08 -9.21 13.90
N ASP A 192 34.07 -10.55 13.93
CA ASP A 192 32.99 -11.40 13.37
C ASP A 192 31.59 -11.08 13.95
N THR A 193 31.52 -10.37 15.07
CA THR A 193 30.26 -9.94 15.69
C THR A 193 29.71 -8.64 15.13
N ASP A 194 30.46 -7.89 14.32
CA ASP A 194 30.07 -6.60 13.76
C ASP A 194 30.65 -6.41 12.35
N LEU A 195 29.90 -6.89 11.34
CA LEU A 195 30.33 -6.92 9.94
C LEU A 195 30.43 -5.54 9.29
N PHE A 196 29.93 -4.49 9.97
CA PHE A 196 29.89 -3.11 9.48
C PHE A 196 30.58 -2.14 10.44
N ASP A 197 31.36 -2.63 11.41
CA ASP A 197 32.07 -1.83 12.43
C ASP A 197 31.20 -0.76 13.12
N GLY A 198 29.91 -1.05 13.31
CA GLY A 198 28.93 -0.17 13.95
C GLY A 198 28.26 0.84 13.02
N ASP A 199 28.57 0.82 11.72
CA ASP A 199 27.93 1.64 10.70
C ASP A 199 26.55 1.06 10.32
N ARG A 200 25.53 1.58 11.00
CA ARG A 200 24.13 1.20 10.76
C ARG A 200 23.61 1.68 9.41
N GLU A 201 24.16 2.74 8.84
CA GLU A 201 23.74 3.25 7.53
C GLU A 201 24.26 2.32 6.43
N ALA A 202 25.50 1.85 6.54
CA ALA A 202 26.05 0.84 5.65
C ALA A 202 25.30 -0.50 5.75
N GLU A 203 24.93 -0.94 6.96
CA GLU A 203 24.12 -2.16 7.15
C GLU A 203 22.72 -2.04 6.51
N GLU A 204 22.07 -0.88 6.66
CA GLU A 204 20.78 -0.61 6.03
C GLU A 204 20.90 -0.58 4.50
N LYS A 205 21.88 0.16 3.97
CA LYS A 205 22.15 0.24 2.53
C LYS A 205 22.41 -1.14 1.94
N PHE A 206 23.16 -2.00 2.64
CA PHE A 206 23.38 -3.38 2.23
C PHE A 206 22.07 -4.19 2.23
N ARG A 207 21.20 -4.02 3.24
CA ARG A 207 19.90 -4.70 3.27
C ARG A 207 19.00 -4.30 2.11
N GLU A 208 18.88 -3.01 1.83
CA GLU A 208 18.12 -2.50 0.67
C GLU A 208 18.70 -3.03 -0.64
N PHE A 209 20.03 -2.99 -0.77
CA PHE A 209 20.74 -3.54 -1.92
C PHE A 209 20.41 -5.02 -2.18
N ARG A 210 20.42 -5.86 -1.12
CA ARG A 210 20.03 -7.28 -1.24
C ARG A 210 18.58 -7.47 -1.67
N HIS A 211 17.66 -6.57 -1.26
CA HIS A 211 16.28 -6.62 -1.71
C HIS A 211 16.15 -6.37 -3.21
N HIS A 212 16.85 -5.36 -3.74
CA HIS A 212 16.88 -5.08 -5.17
C HIS A 212 17.49 -6.22 -5.99
N MET A 213 18.57 -6.83 -5.52
CA MET A 213 19.13 -8.04 -6.15
C MET A 213 18.13 -9.20 -6.14
N GLY A 214 17.37 -9.33 -5.05
CA GLY A 214 16.29 -10.30 -4.94
C GLY A 214 15.21 -10.11 -5.99
N ASP A 215 14.95 -8.87 -6.42
CA ASP A 215 14.02 -8.58 -7.53
C ASP A 215 14.61 -9.01 -8.87
N VAL A 216 15.90 -8.73 -9.13
CA VAL A 216 16.60 -9.22 -10.34
C VAL A 216 16.60 -10.75 -10.41
N LEU A 217 16.75 -11.45 -9.27
CA LEU A 217 16.65 -12.91 -9.23
C LEU A 217 15.26 -13.42 -9.63
N LYS A 218 14.18 -12.73 -9.25
CA LYS A 218 12.82 -13.07 -9.68
C LYS A 218 12.66 -12.85 -11.18
N ASP A 219 13.22 -11.75 -11.71
CA ASP A 219 13.22 -11.48 -13.14
C ASP A 219 13.96 -12.58 -13.92
N CYS A 220 15.06 -13.10 -13.36
CA CYS A 220 15.76 -14.27 -13.92
C CYS A 220 14.87 -15.53 -13.94
N CYS A 221 14.05 -15.77 -12.90
CA CYS A 221 13.10 -16.89 -12.88
C CYS A 221 12.06 -16.80 -14.00
N GLU A 222 11.58 -15.61 -14.34
CA GLU A 222 10.60 -15.44 -15.43
C GLU A 222 11.20 -15.80 -16.80
N ILE A 223 12.50 -15.55 -16.98
CA ILE A 223 13.22 -15.82 -18.23
C ILE A 223 13.69 -17.27 -18.33
N MET A 224 14.32 -17.80 -17.29
CA MET A 224 14.91 -19.14 -17.31
C MET A 224 13.97 -20.25 -16.84
N GLY A 225 12.92 -19.89 -16.11
CA GLY A 225 12.13 -20.81 -15.31
C GLY A 225 12.67 -20.96 -13.90
N VAL A 226 11.80 -21.41 -13.00
CA VAL A 226 12.08 -21.55 -11.57
C VAL A 226 13.07 -22.69 -11.29
N THR A 227 12.86 -23.86 -11.90
CA THR A 227 13.67 -25.06 -11.65
C THR A 227 15.17 -24.82 -11.94
N PRO A 228 15.59 -24.22 -13.07
CA PRO A 228 17.00 -23.89 -13.29
C PRO A 228 17.58 -22.91 -12.25
N CYS A 229 16.83 -21.88 -11.86
CA CYS A 229 17.26 -20.93 -10.83
C CYS A 229 17.43 -21.60 -9.46
N LEU A 230 16.46 -22.41 -9.03
CA LEU A 230 16.56 -23.20 -7.79
C LEU A 230 17.69 -24.24 -7.85
N THR A 231 17.95 -24.82 -9.02
CA THR A 231 19.08 -25.75 -9.20
C THR A 231 20.41 -25.06 -8.90
N LYS A 232 20.62 -23.82 -9.39
CA LYS A 232 21.82 -23.04 -9.08
C LYS A 232 21.99 -22.77 -7.58
N ILE A 233 20.90 -22.43 -6.89
CA ILE A 233 20.89 -22.26 -5.44
C ILE A 233 21.27 -23.57 -4.74
N PHE A 234 20.67 -24.68 -5.16
CA PHE A 234 20.94 -26.00 -4.60
C PHE A 234 22.39 -26.43 -4.78
N ASP A 235 22.95 -26.21 -5.97
CA ASP A 235 24.35 -26.52 -6.28
C ASP A 235 25.31 -25.67 -5.44
N ALA A 236 24.99 -24.39 -5.20
CA ALA A 236 25.77 -23.54 -4.30
C ALA A 236 25.77 -24.07 -2.85
N ILE A 237 24.60 -24.47 -2.33
CA ILE A 237 24.48 -25.09 -1.00
C ILE A 237 25.29 -26.38 -0.92
N LYS A 238 25.18 -27.26 -1.92
CA LYS A 238 25.94 -28.52 -2.00
C LYS A 238 27.45 -28.30 -2.11
N SER A 239 27.87 -27.30 -2.87
CA SER A 239 29.29 -26.95 -3.01
C SER A 239 29.87 -26.54 -1.66
N TRP A 240 29.16 -25.70 -0.91
CA TRP A 240 29.57 -25.33 0.45
C TRP A 240 29.59 -26.55 1.38
N MET A 241 28.52 -27.37 1.37
CA MET A 241 28.43 -28.56 2.23
C MET A 241 29.58 -29.54 1.99
N SER A 242 29.92 -29.80 0.73
CA SER A 242 30.99 -30.74 0.39
C SER A 242 32.38 -30.22 0.77
N SER A 243 32.59 -28.91 0.74
CA SER A 243 33.88 -28.27 1.00
C SER A 243 34.12 -27.97 2.49
N TYR A 244 33.06 -27.63 3.23
CA TYR A 244 33.18 -26.97 4.54
C TYR A 244 32.36 -27.60 5.66
N ALA A 245 31.34 -28.44 5.39
CA ALA A 245 30.47 -28.95 6.46
C ALA A 245 31.20 -29.78 7.51
N SER A 246 32.25 -30.53 7.13
CA SER A 246 33.07 -31.31 8.06
C SER A 246 33.95 -30.46 8.99
N LEU A 247 34.16 -29.19 8.64
CA LEU A 247 34.92 -28.22 9.41
C LEU A 247 34.03 -27.35 10.32
N ALA A 248 32.70 -27.41 10.14
CA ALA A 248 31.75 -26.66 10.94
C ALA A 248 31.66 -27.25 12.35
N THR A 249 31.70 -26.37 13.35
CA THR A 249 31.50 -26.70 14.77
C THR A 249 30.39 -25.83 15.34
N ASP A 250 29.90 -26.15 16.54
CA ASP A 250 28.86 -25.35 17.21
C ASP A 250 29.28 -23.88 17.44
N ASN A 251 30.58 -23.59 17.43
CA ASN A 251 31.13 -22.26 17.72
C ASN A 251 31.68 -21.54 16.48
N SER A 252 31.82 -22.22 15.34
CA SER A 252 32.41 -21.63 14.14
C SER A 252 31.93 -22.34 12.90
N VAL A 253 31.40 -21.55 11.96
CA VAL A 253 30.96 -22.01 10.65
C VAL A 253 31.82 -21.33 9.58
N PRO A 254 32.74 -22.07 8.93
CA PRO A 254 33.65 -21.49 7.95
C PRO A 254 32.89 -21.00 6.71
N HIS A 255 33.23 -19.80 6.24
CA HIS A 255 32.62 -19.15 5.07
C HIS A 255 31.08 -19.20 5.09
N TRP A 256 30.48 -18.97 6.26
CA TRP A 256 29.02 -19.01 6.42
C TRP A 256 28.29 -18.06 5.45
N GLN A 257 28.94 -16.99 5.00
CA GLN A 257 28.43 -16.04 4.00
C GLN A 257 28.09 -16.73 2.67
N GLN A 258 28.93 -17.68 2.23
CA GLN A 258 28.72 -18.45 1.00
C GLN A 258 27.53 -19.42 1.13
N LEU A 259 27.16 -19.81 2.34
CA LEU A 259 25.97 -20.61 2.61
C LEU A 259 24.73 -19.73 2.80
N GLU A 260 24.87 -18.57 3.43
CA GLU A 260 23.75 -17.66 3.70
C GLU A 260 23.23 -17.01 2.41
N ALA A 261 24.11 -16.62 1.48
CA ALA A 261 23.72 -15.98 0.23
C ALA A 261 22.72 -16.80 -0.62
N PRO A 262 22.94 -18.11 -0.88
CA PRO A 262 21.94 -18.92 -1.59
C PRO A 262 20.64 -19.10 -0.79
N LEU A 263 20.66 -19.12 0.55
CA LEU A 263 19.42 -19.14 1.35
C LEU A 263 18.61 -17.85 1.18
N PHE A 264 19.29 -16.71 1.18
CA PHE A 264 18.64 -15.43 0.89
C PHE A 264 18.08 -15.40 -0.54
N GLY A 265 18.87 -15.87 -1.53
CA GLY A 265 18.43 -15.98 -2.92
C GLY A 265 17.18 -16.85 -3.06
N MET A 266 17.16 -18.01 -2.39
CA MET A 266 16.00 -18.90 -2.31
C MET A 266 14.78 -18.16 -1.75
N ARG A 267 14.93 -17.48 -0.60
CA ARG A 267 13.85 -16.70 0.02
C ARG A 267 13.32 -15.61 -0.90
N ALA A 268 14.20 -14.89 -1.59
CA ALA A 268 13.85 -13.80 -2.49
C ALA A 268 13.01 -14.32 -3.67
N MET A 269 13.43 -15.43 -4.28
CA MET A 269 12.72 -16.09 -5.37
C MET A 269 11.45 -16.82 -4.93
N GLY A 270 11.21 -17.03 -3.63
CA GLY A 270 10.10 -17.85 -3.13
C GLY A 270 8.71 -17.50 -3.65
N ARG A 271 8.43 -16.24 -4.03
CA ARG A 271 7.15 -15.86 -4.65
C ARG A 271 6.97 -16.38 -6.09
N MET A 272 8.07 -16.71 -6.76
CA MET A 272 8.06 -17.26 -8.11
C MET A 272 7.84 -18.78 -8.12
N VAL A 273 8.01 -19.43 -6.97
CA VAL A 273 7.94 -20.88 -6.86
C VAL A 273 6.51 -21.32 -6.58
N ASP A 274 6.01 -22.22 -7.41
CA ASP A 274 4.69 -22.82 -7.21
C ASP A 274 4.72 -23.76 -5.98
N LYS A 275 3.60 -23.85 -5.26
CA LYS A 275 3.43 -24.78 -4.13
C LYS A 275 3.46 -26.25 -4.55
N ASP A 276 3.34 -26.54 -5.84
CA ASP A 276 3.40 -27.88 -6.43
C ASP A 276 4.80 -28.19 -7.04
N GLU A 277 5.85 -27.39 -6.72
CA GLU A 277 7.22 -27.65 -7.17
C GLU A 277 7.83 -28.88 -6.48
N ASP A 278 7.93 -30.00 -7.20
CA ASP A 278 8.38 -31.29 -6.65
C ASP A 278 9.73 -31.77 -7.19
N ILE A 279 10.51 -30.92 -7.86
CA ILE A 279 11.80 -31.32 -8.45
C ILE A 279 12.95 -30.97 -7.52
N ILE A 280 13.04 -29.71 -7.09
CA ILE A 280 14.21 -29.19 -6.35
C ILE A 280 13.91 -29.00 -4.87
N LEU A 281 12.74 -28.46 -4.51
CA LEU A 281 12.36 -28.20 -3.10
C LEU A 281 12.40 -29.46 -2.22
N PRO A 282 11.91 -30.66 -2.63
CA PRO A 282 12.04 -31.87 -1.80
C PRO A 282 13.48 -32.23 -1.45
N GLN A 283 14.45 -31.81 -2.27
CA GLN A 283 15.87 -32.07 -2.03
C GLN A 283 16.51 -30.99 -1.15
N ILE A 284 16.10 -29.73 -1.26
CA ILE A 284 16.63 -28.62 -0.46
C ILE A 284 16.07 -28.64 0.97
N MET A 285 14.76 -28.82 1.14
CA MET A 285 14.08 -28.63 2.43
C MET A 285 14.65 -29.48 3.57
N PRO A 286 14.98 -30.78 3.39
CA PRO A 286 15.59 -31.60 4.44
C PRO A 286 16.99 -31.12 4.84
N LEU A 287 17.72 -30.45 3.93
CA LEU A 287 19.05 -29.91 4.20
C LEU A 287 18.99 -28.64 5.06
N LEU A 288 17.91 -27.85 4.95
CA LEU A 288 17.75 -26.60 5.70
C LEU A 288 17.77 -26.81 7.21
N VAL A 289 17.14 -27.89 7.68
CA VAL A 289 17.07 -28.22 9.11
C VAL A 289 18.41 -28.74 9.65
N GLN A 290 19.33 -29.12 8.76
CA GLN A 290 20.68 -29.61 9.08
C GLN A 290 21.75 -28.52 9.02
N ILE A 291 21.38 -27.29 8.65
CA ILE A 291 22.31 -26.15 8.58
C ILE A 291 22.92 -25.90 9.97
N PRO A 292 24.26 -25.73 10.06
CA PRO A 292 24.95 -25.55 11.33
C PRO A 292 24.51 -24.28 12.07
N ARG A 293 24.76 -24.25 13.38
CA ARG A 293 24.33 -23.16 14.25
C ARG A 293 25.18 -21.92 14.03
N HIS A 294 24.60 -20.93 13.36
CA HIS A 294 25.13 -19.57 13.25
C HIS A 294 23.94 -18.60 13.21
N GLU A 295 24.07 -17.43 13.83
CA GLU A 295 22.94 -16.50 14.01
C GLU A 295 22.31 -16.09 12.66
N LYS A 296 23.11 -15.59 11.72
CA LYS A 296 22.63 -15.16 10.40
C LYS A 296 22.09 -16.32 9.55
N LEU A 297 22.67 -17.52 9.68
CA LEU A 297 22.19 -18.72 8.97
C LEU A 297 20.83 -19.16 9.53
N ARG A 298 20.68 -19.19 10.86
CA ARG A 298 19.42 -19.53 11.51
C ARG A 298 18.32 -18.57 11.14
N PHE A 299 18.62 -17.27 11.15
CA PHE A 299 17.69 -16.25 10.66
C PHE A 299 17.28 -16.50 9.20
N ALA A 300 18.25 -16.70 8.29
CA ALA A 300 17.96 -16.96 6.88
C ALA A 300 17.11 -18.24 6.70
N THR A 301 17.44 -19.33 7.38
CA THR A 301 16.70 -20.59 7.35
C THR A 301 15.26 -20.42 7.83
N ILE A 302 15.03 -19.74 8.96
CA ILE A 302 13.68 -19.46 9.46
C ILE A 302 12.86 -18.70 8.42
N MET A 303 13.47 -17.69 7.80
CA MET A 303 12.79 -16.86 6.81
C MET A 303 12.53 -17.60 5.49
N VAL A 304 13.38 -18.55 5.10
CA VAL A 304 13.12 -19.48 3.99
C VAL A 304 11.95 -20.39 4.35
N LEU A 305 12.00 -21.08 5.50
CA LEU A 305 10.93 -21.99 5.92
C LEU A 305 9.57 -21.27 5.99
N GLY A 306 9.52 -20.07 6.57
CA GLY A 306 8.32 -19.24 6.62
C GLY A 306 7.81 -18.75 5.26
N ARG A 307 8.66 -18.73 4.21
CA ARG A 307 8.26 -18.34 2.85
C ARG A 307 7.64 -19.50 2.07
N TYR A 308 7.98 -20.74 2.40
CA TYR A 308 7.57 -21.94 1.67
C TYR A 308 6.54 -22.79 2.44
N THR A 309 5.79 -22.19 3.36
CA THR A 309 4.79 -22.87 4.19
C THR A 309 3.63 -23.45 3.38
N GLU A 310 3.21 -22.80 2.28
CA GLU A 310 2.22 -23.35 1.35
C GLU A 310 2.69 -24.67 0.73
N TRP A 311 3.96 -24.74 0.31
CA TRP A 311 4.58 -25.96 -0.20
C TRP A 311 4.69 -27.03 0.90
N THR A 312 5.05 -26.64 2.13
CA THR A 312 5.08 -27.57 3.27
C THR A 312 3.68 -28.12 3.60
N SER A 313 2.61 -27.35 3.40
CA SER A 313 1.25 -27.85 3.58
C SER A 313 0.91 -29.00 2.62
N ASN A 314 1.56 -29.07 1.45
CA ASN A 314 1.46 -30.18 0.51
C ASN A 314 2.40 -31.36 0.88
N HIS A 315 3.36 -31.15 1.78
CA HIS A 315 4.38 -32.11 2.22
C HIS A 315 4.40 -32.31 3.75
N PRO A 316 3.34 -32.89 4.35
CA PRO A 316 3.18 -32.98 5.81
C PRO A 316 4.29 -33.75 6.53
N GLU A 317 5.01 -34.64 5.84
CA GLU A 317 6.12 -35.42 6.40
C GLU A 317 7.31 -34.55 6.85
N LEU A 318 7.45 -33.35 6.30
CA LEU A 318 8.51 -32.41 6.68
C LEU A 318 8.07 -31.43 7.78
N LEU A 319 6.76 -31.27 7.99
CA LEU A 319 6.18 -30.27 8.88
C LEU A 319 6.73 -30.37 10.31
N GLU A 320 6.78 -31.57 10.90
CA GLU A 320 7.21 -31.74 12.29
C GLU A 320 8.66 -31.26 12.50
N SER A 321 9.55 -31.62 11.59
CA SER A 321 10.97 -31.24 11.66
C SER A 321 11.17 -29.73 11.52
N GLN A 322 10.47 -29.11 10.57
CA GLN A 322 10.51 -27.66 10.34
C GLN A 322 9.88 -26.90 11.51
N PHE A 323 8.72 -27.35 11.97
CA PHE A 323 8.00 -26.73 13.09
C PHE A 323 8.83 -26.79 14.37
N THR A 324 9.46 -27.92 14.67
CA THR A 324 10.36 -28.08 15.82
C THR A 324 11.55 -27.12 15.72
N TYR A 325 12.11 -26.95 14.52
CA TYR A 325 13.19 -25.97 14.29
C TYR A 325 12.75 -24.54 14.59
N ILE A 326 11.55 -24.12 14.14
CA ILE A 326 11.00 -22.80 14.45
C ILE A 326 10.74 -22.64 15.95
N VAL A 327 10.09 -23.60 16.61
CA VAL A 327 9.81 -23.55 18.07
C VAL A 327 11.10 -23.45 18.88
N SER A 328 12.13 -24.22 18.52
CA SER A 328 13.44 -24.17 19.19
C SER A 328 14.14 -22.80 19.06
N SER A 329 13.74 -21.99 18.08
CA SER A 329 14.33 -20.67 17.80
C SER A 329 13.87 -19.60 18.77
N PHE A 330 12.75 -19.80 19.45
CA PHE A 330 12.28 -18.94 20.54
C PHE A 330 13.11 -19.06 21.82
N ALA A 331 13.93 -20.11 21.97
CA ALA A 331 14.83 -20.29 23.10
C ALA A 331 16.15 -19.50 22.97
N THR A 332 16.32 -18.74 21.88
CA THR A 332 17.53 -17.94 21.62
C THR A 332 17.40 -16.55 22.25
N ASP A 333 18.52 -15.96 22.69
CA ASP A 333 18.55 -14.58 23.20
C ASP A 333 18.50 -13.51 22.08
N SER A 334 18.68 -13.91 20.82
CA SER A 334 18.64 -13.01 19.66
C SER A 334 17.21 -12.57 19.35
N LYS A 335 16.94 -11.27 19.54
CA LYS A 335 15.63 -10.66 19.24
C LYS A 335 15.27 -10.76 17.77
N GLU A 336 16.25 -10.72 16.86
CA GLU A 336 16.00 -10.84 15.41
C GLU A 336 15.49 -12.24 15.05
N ILE A 337 16.12 -13.28 15.59
CA ILE A 337 15.71 -14.67 15.41
C ILE A 337 14.32 -14.90 15.99
N VAL A 338 14.04 -14.38 17.18
CA VAL A 338 12.73 -14.54 17.84
C VAL A 338 11.62 -13.85 17.03
N ARG A 339 11.87 -12.65 16.49
CA ARG A 339 10.92 -11.96 15.59
C ARG A 339 10.68 -12.75 14.30
N ALA A 340 11.75 -13.22 13.65
CA ALA A 340 11.65 -14.07 12.47
C ALA A 340 10.88 -15.36 12.75
N ALA A 341 11.09 -15.98 13.91
CA ALA A 341 10.40 -17.19 14.33
C ALA A 341 8.90 -16.95 14.58
N ALA A 342 8.52 -15.81 15.16
CA ALA A 342 7.11 -15.41 15.31
C ALA A 342 6.42 -15.23 13.96
N MET A 343 7.07 -14.53 13.02
CA MET A 343 6.57 -14.38 11.65
C MET A 343 6.46 -15.74 10.92
N ALA A 344 7.47 -16.61 11.02
CA ALA A 344 7.40 -17.94 10.43
C ALA A 344 6.27 -18.77 11.06
N MET A 345 6.10 -18.71 12.39
CA MET A 345 5.02 -19.39 13.11
C MET A 345 3.64 -18.95 12.61
N LYS A 346 3.45 -17.64 12.36
CA LYS A 346 2.22 -17.13 11.72
C LYS A 346 1.91 -17.86 10.43
N PHE A 347 2.88 -17.94 9.50
CA PHE A 347 2.69 -18.59 8.21
C PHE A 347 2.44 -20.10 8.34
N PHE A 348 3.23 -20.81 9.16
CA PHE A 348 3.02 -22.23 9.43
C PHE A 348 1.62 -22.50 9.98
N CYS A 349 1.18 -21.71 10.95
CA CYS A 349 -0.14 -21.86 11.54
C CYS A 349 -1.28 -21.48 10.59
N THR A 350 -1.05 -20.56 9.64
CA THR A 350 -2.08 -20.13 8.68
C THR A 350 -2.25 -21.13 7.54
N ASP A 351 -1.13 -21.57 6.94
CA ASP A 351 -1.16 -22.43 5.76
C ASP A 351 -1.36 -23.90 6.17
N CYS A 352 -0.70 -24.35 7.24
CA CYS A 352 -0.80 -25.73 7.75
C CYS A 352 -1.90 -25.91 8.82
N LYS A 353 -2.85 -24.98 8.95
CA LYS A 353 -3.89 -24.97 10.01
C LYS A 353 -4.65 -26.30 10.16
N HIS A 354 -4.94 -26.98 9.04
CA HIS A 354 -5.66 -28.25 9.04
C HIS A 354 -4.79 -29.43 9.54
N LEU A 355 -3.46 -29.35 9.35
CA LEU A 355 -2.51 -30.35 9.81
C LEU A 355 -2.19 -30.18 11.30
N LEU A 356 -2.28 -28.95 11.81
CA LEU A 356 -1.95 -28.60 13.21
C LEU A 356 -3.11 -28.76 14.18
N GLY A 357 -4.31 -29.16 13.73
CA GLY A 357 -5.50 -29.24 14.58
C GLY A 357 -5.34 -30.17 15.80
N GLY A 358 -4.63 -31.29 15.66
CA GLY A 358 -4.37 -32.21 16.77
C GLY A 358 -3.48 -31.63 17.88
N GLN A 359 -2.74 -30.55 17.60
CA GLN A 359 -1.80 -29.91 18.52
C GLN A 359 -2.34 -28.59 19.10
N VAL A 360 -3.62 -28.24 18.86
CA VAL A 360 -4.19 -26.94 19.25
C VAL A 360 -4.04 -26.59 20.74
N VAL A 361 -4.05 -27.57 21.63
CA VAL A 361 -3.84 -27.35 23.07
C VAL A 361 -2.35 -27.15 23.41
N GLN A 362 -1.45 -27.86 22.74
CA GLN A 362 0.00 -27.69 22.92
C GLN A 362 0.46 -26.32 22.40
N LEU A 363 -0.10 -25.89 21.26
CA LEU A 363 0.10 -24.55 20.71
C LEU A 363 -0.34 -23.46 21.70
N GLN A 364 -1.42 -23.69 22.46
CA GLN A 364 -1.88 -22.74 23.47
C GLN A 364 -0.87 -22.60 24.62
N GLN A 365 -0.32 -23.72 25.10
CA GLN A 365 0.69 -23.70 26.16
C GLN A 365 1.95 -22.95 25.71
N PHE A 366 2.38 -23.19 24.47
CA PHE A 366 3.49 -22.47 23.86
C PHE A 366 3.20 -20.97 23.73
N TYR A 367 2.01 -20.62 23.23
CA TYR A 367 1.54 -19.25 23.07
C TYR A 367 1.56 -18.48 24.39
N ASP A 368 0.93 -19.02 25.44
CA ASP A 368 0.80 -18.37 26.74
C ASP A 368 2.17 -18.08 27.40
N GLN A 369 3.13 -19.02 27.27
CA GLN A 369 4.49 -18.92 27.82
C GLN A 369 5.43 -17.98 27.06
N THR A 370 5.14 -17.75 25.78
CA THR A 370 6.04 -17.02 24.86
C THR A 370 5.60 -15.59 24.64
N LEU A 371 4.29 -15.32 24.64
CA LEU A 371 3.71 -14.04 24.25
C LEU A 371 4.32 -12.82 24.95
N ASP A 372 4.49 -12.88 26.28
CA ASP A 372 5.01 -11.73 27.06
C ASP A 372 6.49 -11.42 26.81
N LYS A 373 7.22 -12.34 26.14
CA LYS A 373 8.63 -12.16 25.79
C LYS A 373 8.80 -11.49 24.42
N LEU A 374 7.73 -11.39 23.65
CA LEU A 374 7.74 -10.88 22.28
C LEU A 374 7.48 -9.36 22.25
N PRO A 375 8.04 -8.64 21.27
CA PRO A 375 7.63 -7.28 20.97
C PRO A 375 6.21 -7.26 20.38
N GLY A 376 5.49 -6.14 20.49
CA GLY A 376 4.07 -6.02 20.11
C GLY A 376 3.72 -6.57 18.72
N VAL A 377 4.49 -6.20 17.68
CA VAL A 377 4.25 -6.72 16.31
C VAL A 377 4.34 -8.26 16.25
N SER A 378 5.34 -8.86 16.91
CA SER A 378 5.49 -10.32 16.94
C SER A 378 4.46 -11.00 17.84
N GLN A 379 3.90 -10.30 18.83
CA GLN A 379 2.73 -10.78 19.56
C GLN A 379 1.55 -10.93 18.61
N GLU A 380 1.23 -9.88 17.85
CA GLU A 380 0.15 -9.90 16.86
C GLU A 380 0.34 -11.01 15.81
N GLU A 381 1.56 -11.16 15.26
CA GLU A 381 1.87 -12.21 14.28
C GLU A 381 1.61 -13.61 14.85
N LEU A 382 2.12 -13.88 16.06
CA LEU A 382 1.93 -15.17 16.71
C LEU A 382 0.45 -15.42 17.04
N THR A 383 -0.26 -14.39 17.53
CA THR A 383 -1.70 -14.45 17.82
C THR A 383 -2.53 -14.76 16.58
N GLU A 384 -2.25 -14.12 15.45
CA GLU A 384 -2.91 -14.37 14.17
C GLU A 384 -2.70 -15.82 13.70
N GLY A 385 -1.47 -16.34 13.84
CA GLY A 385 -1.16 -17.73 13.56
C GLY A 385 -2.02 -18.69 14.38
N VAL A 386 -1.94 -18.62 15.71
CA VAL A 386 -2.67 -19.57 16.58
C VAL A 386 -4.19 -19.43 16.43
N ALA A 387 -4.72 -18.22 16.21
CA ALA A 387 -6.13 -18.00 15.94
C ALA A 387 -6.59 -18.71 14.65
N SER A 388 -5.74 -18.78 13.62
CA SER A 388 -6.04 -19.49 12.38
C SER A 388 -6.19 -21.01 12.57
N VAL A 389 -5.41 -21.60 13.49
CA VAL A 389 -5.55 -23.02 13.87
C VAL A 389 -6.83 -23.25 14.67
N VAL A 390 -7.21 -22.32 15.55
CA VAL A 390 -8.48 -22.37 16.30
C VAL A 390 -9.68 -22.25 15.36
N ALA A 391 -9.60 -21.41 14.32
CA ALA A 391 -10.68 -21.16 13.37
C ALA A 391 -11.13 -22.39 12.57
N VAL A 392 -10.25 -23.39 12.39
CA VAL A 392 -10.57 -24.63 11.66
C VAL A 392 -10.98 -25.80 12.56
N GLN A 393 -11.05 -25.59 13.87
CA GLN A 393 -11.53 -26.61 14.79
C GLN A 393 -13.05 -26.83 14.68
N PRO A 394 -13.57 -28.01 15.07
CA PRO A 394 -15.01 -28.27 15.04
C PRO A 394 -15.80 -27.19 15.82
N PRO A 395 -16.95 -26.71 15.29
CA PRO A 395 -17.74 -25.67 15.93
C PRO A 395 -18.12 -25.93 17.39
N SER A 396 -18.28 -27.21 17.76
CA SER A 396 -18.59 -27.63 19.13
C SER A 396 -17.48 -27.34 20.14
N GLN A 397 -16.23 -27.20 19.69
CA GLN A 397 -15.06 -26.92 20.51
C GLN A 397 -14.67 -25.43 20.49
N THR A 398 -15.15 -24.66 19.52
CA THR A 398 -14.75 -23.26 19.32
C THR A 398 -14.90 -22.41 20.57
N TYR A 399 -16.02 -22.53 21.30
CA TYR A 399 -16.23 -21.75 22.52
C TYR A 399 -15.20 -22.09 23.62
N GLN A 400 -14.91 -23.38 23.83
CA GLN A 400 -13.92 -23.80 24.83
C GLN A 400 -12.51 -23.36 24.46
N LEU A 401 -12.15 -23.43 23.17
CA LEU A 401 -10.86 -22.97 22.67
C LEU A 401 -10.73 -21.45 22.72
N MET A 402 -11.78 -20.71 22.38
CA MET A 402 -11.81 -19.25 22.54
C MET A 402 -11.54 -18.87 24.00
N LYS A 403 -12.18 -19.53 24.97
CA LYS A 403 -11.89 -19.31 26.40
C LYS A 403 -10.44 -19.65 26.75
N LEU A 404 -9.96 -20.81 26.31
CA LEU A 404 -8.59 -21.27 26.61
C LEU A 404 -7.52 -20.28 26.14
N TYR A 405 -7.71 -19.65 24.98
CA TYR A 405 -6.76 -18.69 24.41
C TYR A 405 -7.01 -17.24 24.87
N CYS A 406 -8.28 -16.80 24.93
CA CYS A 406 -8.62 -15.41 25.15
C CYS A 406 -8.80 -15.05 26.63
N ASP A 407 -9.18 -15.98 27.53
CA ASP A 407 -9.32 -15.66 28.96
C ASP A 407 -7.98 -15.21 29.60
N PRO A 408 -6.83 -15.85 29.30
CA PRO A 408 -5.52 -15.32 29.73
C PRO A 408 -5.24 -13.91 29.19
N LEU A 409 -5.63 -13.61 27.94
CA LEU A 409 -5.47 -12.29 27.35
C LEU A 409 -6.37 -11.26 28.04
N MET A 410 -7.61 -11.62 28.36
CA MET A 410 -8.55 -10.78 29.13
C MET A 410 -8.04 -10.52 30.54
N ALA A 411 -7.45 -11.52 31.20
CA ALA A 411 -6.84 -11.36 32.52
C ALA A 411 -5.66 -10.38 32.49
N ARG A 412 -4.78 -10.48 31.48
CA ARG A 412 -3.68 -9.54 31.24
C ARG A 412 -4.21 -8.13 30.96
N LEU A 413 -5.25 -8.01 30.11
CA LEU A 413 -5.89 -6.74 29.80
C LEU A 413 -6.44 -6.05 31.05
N MET A 414 -7.17 -6.79 31.90
CA MET A 414 -7.71 -6.25 33.15
C MET A 414 -6.60 -5.82 34.11
N ALA A 415 -5.51 -6.59 34.20
CA ALA A 415 -4.37 -6.21 35.03
C ALA A 415 -3.71 -4.91 34.53
N LEU A 416 -3.51 -4.78 33.21
CA LEU A 416 -3.01 -3.55 32.58
C LEU A 416 -3.96 -2.37 32.82
N ALA A 417 -5.26 -2.55 32.62
CA ALA A 417 -6.26 -1.49 32.80
C ALA A 417 -6.34 -1.01 34.25
N ASN A 418 -6.25 -1.91 35.23
CA ASN A 418 -6.25 -1.55 36.66
C ASN A 418 -4.96 -0.84 37.10
N ALA A 419 -3.84 -1.11 36.43
CA ALA A 419 -2.55 -0.48 36.71
C ALA A 419 -2.33 0.82 35.92
N ALA A 420 -3.14 1.10 34.89
CA ALA A 420 -2.92 2.21 33.99
C ALA A 420 -3.26 3.56 34.64
N THR A 421 -2.25 4.41 34.75
CA THR A 421 -2.37 5.75 35.37
C THR A 421 -1.82 6.84 34.44
N ASP A 422 -0.67 6.60 33.84
CA ASP A 422 -0.01 7.47 32.85
C ASP A 422 -0.36 7.07 31.39
N GLU A 423 0.06 7.90 30.44
CA GLU A 423 -0.22 7.72 29.01
C GLU A 423 0.40 6.43 28.41
N ASP A 424 1.65 6.09 28.74
CA ASP A 424 2.33 4.88 28.24
C ASP A 424 1.63 3.61 28.72
N SER A 425 1.22 3.59 29.99
CA SER A 425 0.45 2.49 30.55
C SER A 425 -0.93 2.33 29.89
N LYS A 426 -1.59 3.42 29.49
CA LYS A 426 -2.87 3.39 28.75
C LYS A 426 -2.68 2.93 27.31
N LEU A 427 -1.59 3.31 26.64
CA LEU A 427 -1.26 2.81 25.31
C LEU A 427 -1.06 1.28 25.32
N LYS A 428 -0.41 0.73 26.34
CA LYS A 428 -0.27 -0.73 26.50
C LYS A 428 -1.62 -1.45 26.63
N VAL A 429 -2.60 -0.84 27.30
CA VAL A 429 -3.98 -1.38 27.34
C VAL A 429 -4.60 -1.41 25.94
N ALA A 430 -4.43 -0.32 25.19
CA ALA A 430 -4.93 -0.20 23.82
C ALA A 430 -4.27 -1.22 22.87
N ASP A 431 -2.95 -1.39 22.93
CA ASP A 431 -2.21 -2.33 22.09
C ASP A 431 -2.57 -3.79 22.42
N HIS A 432 -2.68 -4.13 23.71
CA HIS A 432 -3.03 -5.49 24.13
C HIS A 432 -4.45 -5.90 23.68
N MET A 433 -5.37 -4.94 23.52
CA MET A 433 -6.72 -5.18 22.98
C MET A 433 -6.69 -5.78 21.56
N GLN A 434 -5.66 -5.45 20.77
CA GLN A 434 -5.53 -5.93 19.40
C GLN A 434 -5.44 -7.47 19.35
N LEU A 435 -4.82 -8.10 20.35
CA LEU A 435 -4.67 -9.56 20.40
C LEU A 435 -6.02 -10.27 20.54
N ILE A 436 -6.95 -9.71 21.33
CA ILE A 436 -8.32 -10.23 21.47
C ILE A 436 -9.11 -9.99 20.18
N THR A 437 -8.91 -8.83 19.55
CA THR A 437 -9.55 -8.47 18.28
C THR A 437 -9.19 -9.46 17.17
N LEU A 438 -7.93 -9.91 17.10
CA LEU A 438 -7.47 -10.88 16.11
C LEU A 438 -8.23 -12.22 16.22
N PHE A 439 -8.44 -12.73 17.44
CA PHE A 439 -9.24 -13.94 17.63
C PHE A 439 -10.69 -13.78 17.14
N ILE A 440 -11.33 -12.64 17.44
CA ILE A 440 -12.69 -12.35 16.98
C ILE A 440 -12.77 -12.23 15.45
N GLN A 441 -11.75 -11.64 14.84
CA GLN A 441 -11.68 -11.45 13.39
C GLN A 441 -11.47 -12.77 12.63
N ILE A 442 -10.65 -13.68 13.17
CA ILE A 442 -10.18 -14.88 12.47
C ILE A 442 -11.07 -16.09 12.79
N VAL A 443 -11.54 -16.23 14.03
CA VAL A 443 -12.34 -17.37 14.47
C VAL A 443 -13.81 -17.15 14.16
N THR A 444 -14.19 -17.40 12.90
CA THR A 444 -15.54 -17.25 12.35
C THR A 444 -16.12 -18.59 11.88
N PRO A 445 -16.53 -19.49 12.80
CA PRO A 445 -17.11 -20.78 12.41
C PRO A 445 -18.47 -20.56 11.73
N TRP A 446 -18.78 -21.39 10.73
CA TRP A 446 -20.13 -21.42 10.17
C TRP A 446 -21.06 -22.20 11.10
N ILE A 447 -22.17 -21.57 11.50
CA ILE A 447 -23.18 -22.12 12.41
C ILE A 447 -24.56 -21.99 11.75
N GLU A 448 -25.41 -22.99 11.94
CA GLU A 448 -26.81 -22.94 11.51
C GLU A 448 -27.61 -21.90 12.32
N ALA A 449 -28.55 -21.21 11.69
CA ALA A 449 -29.30 -20.09 12.29
C ALA A 449 -30.03 -20.41 13.61
N ASN A 450 -30.39 -21.67 13.84
CA ASN A 450 -31.12 -22.10 15.05
C ASN A 450 -30.21 -22.53 16.21
N GLN A 451 -28.89 -22.48 16.03
CA GLN A 451 -27.93 -22.89 17.04
C GLN A 451 -27.23 -21.68 17.66
N GLU A 452 -26.88 -21.78 18.94
CA GLU A 452 -26.12 -20.74 19.63
C GLU A 452 -24.73 -20.60 18.99
N HIS A 453 -24.40 -19.40 18.50
CA HIS A 453 -23.10 -19.16 17.90
C HIS A 453 -22.00 -19.09 18.98
N PRO A 454 -20.98 -19.97 18.97
CA PRO A 454 -19.99 -20.08 20.05
C PRO A 454 -19.14 -18.81 20.19
N GLY A 455 -18.82 -18.14 19.08
CA GLY A 455 -18.15 -16.83 19.09
C GLY A 455 -18.98 -15.72 19.77
N VAL A 456 -20.28 -15.62 19.46
CA VAL A 456 -21.19 -14.66 20.10
C VAL A 456 -21.36 -14.96 21.58
N LYS A 457 -21.49 -16.23 21.95
CA LYS A 457 -21.52 -16.67 23.35
C LYS A 457 -20.29 -16.19 24.13
N TYR A 458 -19.10 -16.32 23.55
CA TYR A 458 -17.89 -15.77 24.15
C TYR A 458 -17.91 -14.23 24.20
N CYS A 459 -18.37 -13.56 23.14
CA CYS A 459 -18.53 -12.10 23.12
C CYS A 459 -19.46 -11.60 24.23
N GLN A 460 -20.51 -12.35 24.57
CA GLN A 460 -21.43 -12.00 25.67
C GLN A 460 -20.74 -11.98 27.04
N GLU A 461 -19.74 -12.84 27.26
CA GLU A 461 -18.96 -12.85 28.50
C GLU A 461 -17.98 -11.69 28.60
N ILE A 462 -17.29 -11.36 27.50
CA ILE A 462 -16.26 -10.32 27.52
C ILE A 462 -16.83 -8.91 27.34
N PHE A 463 -18.01 -8.75 26.74
CA PHE A 463 -18.62 -7.45 26.47
C PHE A 463 -18.75 -6.56 27.73
N PRO A 464 -19.28 -7.03 28.88
CA PRO A 464 -19.36 -6.21 30.10
C PRO A 464 -18.00 -5.74 30.61
N ILE A 465 -16.95 -6.55 30.43
CA ILE A 465 -15.58 -6.21 30.81
C ILE A 465 -15.07 -5.08 29.92
N LEU A 466 -15.23 -5.21 28.59
CA LEU A 466 -14.85 -4.18 27.63
C LEU A 466 -15.60 -2.88 27.86
N ALA A 467 -16.91 -2.95 28.14
CA ALA A 467 -17.72 -1.78 28.46
C ALA A 467 -17.23 -1.07 29.74
N THR A 468 -16.85 -1.82 30.77
CA THR A 468 -16.30 -1.25 32.01
C THR A 468 -14.97 -0.54 31.77
N ILE A 469 -14.09 -1.13 30.95
CA ILE A 469 -12.82 -0.49 30.56
C ILE A 469 -13.11 0.79 29.77
N LEU A 470 -14.03 0.76 28.81
CA LEU A 470 -14.42 1.95 28.05
C LEU A 470 -14.91 3.07 28.97
N ASP A 471 -15.81 2.76 29.91
CA ASP A 471 -16.37 3.74 30.85
C ASP A 471 -15.26 4.42 31.69
N ASN A 472 -14.23 3.66 32.08
CA ASN A 472 -13.10 4.17 32.87
C ASN A 472 -12.11 5.02 32.05
N PHE A 473 -12.02 4.80 30.74
CA PHE A 473 -11.04 5.44 29.84
C PHE A 473 -11.71 6.27 28.72
N MET A 474 -12.94 6.73 28.93
CA MET A 474 -13.73 7.50 27.96
C MET A 474 -13.03 8.79 27.46
N ASN A 475 -12.07 9.31 28.24
CA ASN A 475 -11.28 10.48 27.90
C ASN A 475 -9.96 10.17 27.17
N PHE A 476 -9.68 8.91 26.87
CA PHE A 476 -8.45 8.47 26.20
C PHE A 476 -8.79 7.76 24.88
N THR A 477 -8.71 8.51 23.80
CA THR A 477 -9.12 8.09 22.44
C THR A 477 -8.54 6.75 21.99
N PRO A 478 -7.24 6.43 22.17
CA PRO A 478 -6.70 5.16 21.70
C PRO A 478 -7.38 3.91 22.29
N ILE A 479 -7.78 3.94 23.57
CA ILE A 479 -8.53 2.83 24.18
C ILE A 479 -9.96 2.78 23.62
N CYS A 480 -10.62 3.93 23.48
CA CYS A 480 -11.96 4.01 22.90
C CYS A 480 -11.99 3.43 21.48
N GLU A 481 -11.02 3.81 20.64
CA GLU A 481 -10.86 3.30 19.28
C GLU A 481 -10.65 1.79 19.25
N ARG A 482 -9.75 1.25 20.09
CA ARG A 482 -9.46 -0.19 20.10
C ARG A 482 -10.65 -1.00 20.59
N ILE A 483 -11.39 -0.54 21.60
CA ILE A 483 -12.63 -1.19 22.05
C ILE A 483 -13.70 -1.14 20.97
N CYS A 484 -13.93 0.03 20.36
CA CYS A 484 -14.88 0.18 19.27
C CYS A 484 -14.49 -0.68 18.06
N ARG A 485 -13.19 -0.80 17.75
CA ARG A 485 -12.67 -1.71 16.73
C ARG A 485 -13.01 -3.16 17.07
N THR A 486 -12.80 -3.60 18.31
CA THR A 486 -13.20 -4.94 18.76
C THR A 486 -14.70 -5.17 18.55
N TRP A 487 -15.55 -4.25 19.00
CA TRP A 487 -17.01 -4.35 18.85
C TRP A 487 -17.45 -4.36 17.39
N ARG A 488 -16.83 -3.52 16.55
CA ARG A 488 -17.04 -3.52 15.11
C ARG A 488 -16.71 -4.87 14.49
N TYR A 489 -15.58 -5.47 14.85
CA TYR A 489 -15.24 -6.81 14.36
C TYR A 489 -16.17 -7.90 14.93
N MET A 490 -16.67 -7.79 16.17
CA MET A 490 -17.70 -8.71 16.66
C MET A 490 -18.94 -8.70 15.75
N VAL A 491 -19.41 -7.51 15.37
CA VAL A 491 -20.56 -7.33 14.46
C VAL A 491 -20.24 -7.86 13.05
N ILE A 492 -19.08 -7.54 12.48
CA ILE A 492 -18.71 -7.97 11.11
C ILE A 492 -18.47 -9.48 11.02
N SER A 493 -17.78 -10.06 12.02
CA SER A 493 -17.41 -11.47 12.07
C SER A 493 -18.61 -12.39 12.24
N TYR A 494 -19.54 -12.01 13.12
CA TYR A 494 -20.67 -12.86 13.51
C TYR A 494 -22.03 -12.39 12.95
N ARG A 495 -22.07 -11.22 12.29
CA ARG A 495 -23.22 -10.68 11.56
C ARG A 495 -24.50 -10.69 12.40
N THR A 496 -25.61 -11.17 11.83
CA THR A 496 -26.93 -11.21 12.48
C THR A 496 -26.97 -12.03 13.77
N ALA A 497 -26.02 -12.96 13.97
CA ALA A 497 -25.91 -13.71 15.22
C ALA A 497 -25.59 -12.80 16.42
N MET A 498 -25.09 -11.58 16.20
CA MET A 498 -24.85 -10.58 17.26
C MET A 498 -26.13 -9.93 17.82
N ALA A 499 -27.32 -10.26 17.28
CA ALA A 499 -28.60 -9.71 17.75
C ALA A 499 -28.77 -9.67 19.29
N PRO A 500 -28.38 -10.71 20.07
CA PRO A 500 -28.54 -10.68 21.53
C PRO A 500 -27.73 -9.60 22.25
N LEU A 501 -26.63 -9.12 21.66
CA LEU A 501 -25.77 -8.08 22.24
C LEU A 501 -26.09 -6.67 21.77
N LEU A 502 -26.86 -6.54 20.67
CA LEU A 502 -27.17 -5.23 20.09
C LEU A 502 -27.78 -4.24 21.08
N PRO A 503 -28.75 -4.57 21.95
CA PRO A 503 -29.36 -3.57 22.83
C PRO A 503 -28.34 -2.95 23.81
N LEU A 504 -27.47 -3.78 24.38
CA LEU A 504 -26.43 -3.33 25.32
C LEU A 504 -25.35 -2.53 24.59
N MET A 505 -24.95 -2.99 23.40
CA MET A 505 -23.96 -2.31 22.56
C MET A 505 -24.47 -0.94 22.10
N ALA A 506 -25.69 -0.86 21.57
CA ALA A 506 -26.29 0.40 21.10
C ALA A 506 -26.38 1.44 22.21
N ASN A 507 -26.82 1.05 23.43
CA ASN A 507 -26.84 1.95 24.58
C ASN A 507 -25.44 2.49 24.90
N LYS A 508 -24.42 1.63 24.91
CA LYS A 508 -23.04 2.05 25.19
C LYS A 508 -22.44 2.93 24.10
N LEU A 509 -22.76 2.66 22.83
CA LEU A 509 -22.35 3.52 21.71
C LEU A 509 -23.02 4.90 21.80
N ALA A 510 -24.30 4.98 22.16
CA ALA A 510 -25.01 6.23 22.37
C ALA A 510 -24.43 7.04 23.53
N GLU A 511 -24.25 6.40 24.70
CA GLU A 511 -23.66 7.01 25.89
C GLU A 511 -22.24 7.52 25.62
N GLY A 512 -21.39 6.67 25.01
CA GLY A 512 -20.01 6.98 24.68
C GLY A 512 -19.88 8.14 23.70
N PHE A 513 -20.69 8.14 22.63
CA PHE A 513 -20.69 9.24 21.65
C PHE A 513 -21.18 10.55 22.27
N ALA A 514 -22.25 10.52 23.06
CA ALA A 514 -22.78 11.71 23.72
C ALA A 514 -21.78 12.33 24.72
N ALA A 515 -21.02 11.49 25.43
CA ALA A 515 -20.05 11.95 26.43
C ALA A 515 -18.72 12.44 25.83
N SER A 516 -18.20 11.75 24.81
CA SER A 516 -16.83 11.96 24.31
C SER A 516 -16.75 12.63 22.93
N ARG A 517 -17.84 12.59 22.16
CA ARG A 517 -17.92 13.03 20.75
C ARG A 517 -16.85 12.40 19.84
N GLN A 518 -16.40 11.18 20.12
CA GLN A 518 -15.40 10.49 19.29
C GLN A 518 -16.04 9.77 18.10
N GLY A 519 -15.41 9.84 16.92
CA GLY A 519 -15.93 9.21 15.70
C GLY A 519 -15.92 7.68 15.71
N CYS A 520 -15.07 7.05 16.54
CA CYS A 520 -14.97 5.60 16.67
C CYS A 520 -16.31 4.91 17.04
N PHE A 521 -17.21 5.59 17.75
CA PHE A 521 -18.54 5.08 18.07
C PHE A 521 -19.43 4.97 16.81
N LEU A 522 -19.32 5.95 15.90
CA LEU A 522 -20.07 5.99 14.66
C LEU A 522 -19.64 4.87 13.71
N TRP A 523 -18.36 4.47 13.74
CA TRP A 523 -17.86 3.32 12.97
C TRP A 523 -18.53 2.00 13.34
N VAL A 524 -18.81 1.78 14.62
CA VAL A 524 -19.52 0.58 15.08
C VAL A 524 -20.97 0.63 14.64
N THR A 525 -21.62 1.80 14.77
CA THR A 525 -22.98 2.04 14.27
C THR A 525 -23.10 1.74 12.77
N SER A 526 -22.10 2.15 11.97
CA SER A 526 -22.04 1.86 10.53
C SER A 526 -22.07 0.35 10.25
N ALA A 527 -21.27 -0.42 11.00
CA ALA A 527 -21.26 -1.88 10.87
C ALA A 527 -22.60 -2.50 11.30
N ILE A 528 -23.25 -1.98 12.36
CA ILE A 528 -24.58 -2.44 12.79
C ILE A 528 -25.61 -2.17 11.69
N LEU A 529 -25.67 -0.95 11.14
CA LEU A 529 -26.60 -0.61 10.05
C LEU A 529 -26.45 -1.56 8.86
N ARG A 530 -25.20 -1.83 8.45
CA ARG A 530 -24.90 -2.70 7.32
C ARG A 530 -25.32 -4.15 7.56
N GLU A 531 -24.91 -4.74 8.68
CA GLU A 531 -25.13 -6.17 8.93
C GLU A 531 -26.57 -6.52 9.29
N PHE A 532 -27.37 -5.54 9.73
CA PHE A 532 -28.78 -5.70 10.11
C PHE A 532 -29.76 -4.94 9.18
N SER A 533 -29.40 -4.77 7.92
CA SER A 533 -30.25 -4.14 6.90
C SER A 533 -31.48 -4.98 6.52
N GLU A 534 -32.52 -4.32 5.98
CA GLU A 534 -33.88 -4.88 5.74
C GLU A 534 -33.91 -6.18 4.93
N ASP A 535 -32.98 -6.38 3.98
CA ASP A 535 -32.93 -7.56 3.10
C ASP A 535 -32.05 -8.69 3.64
N ARG A 536 -31.51 -8.58 4.86
CA ARG A 536 -30.70 -9.63 5.47
C ARG A 536 -31.58 -10.74 6.01
N ASP A 537 -31.23 -11.99 5.69
CA ASP A 537 -31.89 -13.16 6.23
C ASP A 537 -31.90 -13.11 7.77
N HIS A 538 -33.05 -13.43 8.36
CA HIS A 538 -33.26 -13.54 9.82
C HIS A 538 -33.19 -12.22 10.61
N VAL A 539 -33.35 -11.06 9.95
CA VAL A 539 -33.60 -9.77 10.64
C VAL A 539 -35.09 -9.48 10.58
N ASP A 540 -35.72 -9.25 11.74
CA ASP A 540 -37.12 -8.83 11.79
C ASP A 540 -37.27 -7.32 11.60
N GLU A 541 -38.46 -6.90 11.16
CA GLU A 541 -38.79 -5.49 10.92
C GLU A 541 -38.63 -4.66 12.19
N GLN A 542 -38.94 -5.24 13.35
CA GLN A 542 -38.81 -4.57 14.65
C GLN A 542 -37.34 -4.23 14.99
N THR A 543 -36.41 -5.15 14.78
CA THR A 543 -34.97 -4.94 14.99
C THR A 543 -34.46 -3.86 14.06
N THR A 544 -34.90 -3.89 12.81
CA THR A 544 -34.59 -2.85 11.81
C THR A 544 -35.05 -1.47 12.28
N GLU A 545 -36.28 -1.34 12.78
CA GLU A 545 -36.81 -0.07 13.32
C GLU A 545 -35.99 0.45 14.51
N HIS A 546 -35.62 -0.44 15.44
CA HIS A 546 -34.82 -0.06 16.62
C HIS A 546 -33.42 0.40 16.23
N ILE A 547 -32.77 -0.26 15.28
CA ILE A 547 -31.45 0.11 14.77
C ILE A 547 -31.51 1.46 14.07
N TYR A 548 -32.54 1.69 13.25
CA TYR A 548 -32.72 2.97 12.59
C TYR A 548 -32.99 4.10 13.59
N SER A 549 -33.83 3.85 14.61
CA SER A 549 -34.08 4.81 15.71
C SER A 549 -32.80 5.15 16.47
N PHE A 550 -31.92 4.16 16.69
CA PHE A 550 -30.60 4.37 17.30
C PHE A 550 -29.70 5.25 16.42
N PHE A 551 -29.69 5.04 15.10
CA PHE A 551 -28.98 5.90 14.16
C PHE A 551 -29.52 7.34 14.17
N GLU A 552 -30.84 7.55 14.25
CA GLU A 552 -31.43 8.90 14.35
C GLU A 552 -31.01 9.62 15.63
N LEU A 553 -30.91 8.90 16.76
CA LEU A 553 -30.42 9.46 18.01
C LEU A 553 -28.97 9.96 17.89
N GLN A 554 -28.08 9.17 17.29
CA GLN A 554 -26.70 9.58 17.07
C GLN A 554 -26.58 10.73 16.07
N SER A 555 -27.37 10.71 14.99
CA SER A 555 -27.43 11.80 14.02
C SER A 555 -27.88 13.11 14.66
N THR A 556 -28.88 13.06 15.53
CA THR A 556 -29.35 14.23 16.30
C THR A 556 -28.25 14.77 17.22
N ALA A 557 -27.52 13.90 17.91
CA ALA A 557 -26.39 14.31 18.76
C ALA A 557 -25.27 14.98 17.95
N MET A 558 -24.97 14.47 16.75
CA MET A 558 -23.96 15.06 15.87
C MET A 558 -24.38 16.43 15.32
N LEU A 559 -25.64 16.59 14.90
CA LEU A 559 -26.17 17.90 14.45
C LEU A 559 -26.10 18.97 15.56
N LYS A 560 -26.33 18.58 16.81
CA LYS A 560 -26.12 19.45 17.98
C LYS A 560 -24.65 19.82 18.14
N ALA A 561 -23.74 18.85 18.04
CA ALA A 561 -22.30 19.10 18.12
C ALA A 561 -21.79 20.06 17.03
N MET A 562 -22.26 19.90 15.77
CA MET A 562 -21.94 20.80 14.65
C MET A 562 -22.57 22.19 14.78
N THR A 563 -23.56 22.37 15.66
CA THR A 563 -24.12 23.68 16.00
C THR A 563 -23.24 24.37 17.05
N ASP A 564 -22.84 23.62 18.07
CA ASP A 564 -22.01 24.10 19.19
C ASP A 564 -20.62 24.54 18.70
N LEU A 565 -19.99 23.73 17.84
CA LEU A 565 -18.61 23.87 17.41
C LEU A 565 -18.52 24.11 15.89
N PRO A 566 -17.55 24.90 15.41
CA PRO A 566 -17.30 25.03 13.97
C PRO A 566 -16.78 23.69 13.41
N PRO A 567 -17.02 23.39 12.11
CA PRO A 567 -16.57 22.14 11.49
C PRO A 567 -15.07 21.87 11.65
N GLN A 568 -14.25 22.93 11.66
CA GLN A 568 -12.80 22.87 11.80
C GLN A 568 -12.32 22.26 13.13
N ASP A 569 -13.16 22.30 14.17
CA ASP A 569 -12.86 21.74 15.50
C ASP A 569 -13.29 20.27 15.63
N LEU A 570 -13.98 19.70 14.63
CA LEU A 570 -14.49 18.32 14.62
C LEU A 570 -14.20 17.55 13.30
N PRO A 571 -13.01 17.68 12.66
CA PRO A 571 -12.77 17.12 11.34
C PRO A 571 -12.94 15.59 11.29
N ASP A 572 -12.35 14.87 12.24
CA ASP A 572 -12.38 13.39 12.26
C ASP A 572 -13.79 12.86 12.53
N VAL A 573 -14.52 13.51 13.42
CA VAL A 573 -15.92 13.13 13.75
C VAL A 573 -16.84 13.40 12.57
N ILE A 574 -16.58 14.48 11.83
CA ILE A 574 -17.30 14.81 10.59
C ILE A 574 -17.03 13.75 9.53
N GLU A 575 -15.78 13.36 9.32
CA GLU A 575 -15.42 12.26 8.40
C GLU A 575 -16.21 11.00 8.71
N ASP A 576 -16.19 10.57 9.97
CA ASP A 576 -16.82 9.34 10.42
C ASP A 576 -18.35 9.40 10.35
N PHE A 577 -18.93 10.58 10.62
CA PHE A 577 -20.36 10.80 10.47
C PHE A 577 -20.80 10.73 9.02
N TYR A 578 -20.10 11.38 8.09
CA TYR A 578 -20.50 11.32 6.68
C TYR A 578 -20.24 9.95 6.04
N ARG A 579 -19.25 9.18 6.53
CA ARG A 579 -19.12 7.75 6.17
C ARG A 579 -20.30 6.91 6.68
N LEU A 580 -20.73 7.13 7.92
CA LEU A 580 -21.93 6.50 8.47
C LEU A 580 -23.17 6.84 7.64
N LEU A 581 -23.30 8.10 7.20
CA LEU A 581 -24.42 8.55 6.38
C LEU A 581 -24.41 7.94 4.97
N ILE A 582 -23.24 7.67 4.39
CA ILE A 582 -23.13 6.94 3.12
C ILE A 582 -23.65 5.51 3.28
N ASP A 583 -23.29 4.81 4.36
CA ASP A 583 -23.83 3.47 4.66
C ASP A 583 -25.35 3.53 4.91
N ALA A 584 -25.84 4.52 5.67
CA ALA A 584 -27.27 4.71 5.90
C ALA A 584 -28.03 4.96 4.60
N LEU A 585 -27.47 5.75 3.68
CA LEU A 585 -28.07 6.01 2.37
C LEU A 585 -28.05 4.77 1.48
N LEU A 586 -27.01 3.95 1.57
CA LEU A 586 -26.87 2.72 0.78
C LEU A 586 -27.88 1.64 1.21
N TYR A 587 -28.06 1.45 2.53
CA TYR A 587 -28.85 0.35 3.10
C TYR A 587 -30.27 0.75 3.55
N TYR A 588 -30.52 2.02 3.85
CA TYR A 588 -31.82 2.54 4.32
C TYR A 588 -32.27 3.81 3.56
N PRO A 589 -32.18 3.86 2.21
CA PRO A 589 -32.45 5.09 1.46
C PRO A 589 -33.85 5.65 1.67
N HIS A 590 -34.86 4.78 1.72
CA HIS A 590 -36.25 5.21 1.90
C HIS A 590 -36.48 5.87 3.27
N LYS A 591 -35.99 5.25 4.35
CA LYS A 591 -36.10 5.79 5.70
C LYS A 591 -35.30 7.08 5.87
N MET A 592 -34.07 7.11 5.33
CA MET A 592 -33.17 8.25 5.43
C MET A 592 -33.71 9.48 4.72
N ILE A 593 -34.11 9.35 3.45
CA ILE A 593 -34.55 10.50 2.63
C ILE A 593 -35.87 11.08 3.16
N GLN A 594 -36.74 10.24 3.73
CA GLN A 594 -38.03 10.67 4.31
C GLN A 594 -37.92 11.16 5.76
N SER A 595 -36.77 10.96 6.41
CA SER A 595 -36.56 11.39 7.80
C SER A 595 -36.58 12.92 7.92
N PRO A 596 -37.18 13.48 9.00
CA PRO A 596 -37.11 14.92 9.27
C PRO A 596 -35.67 15.42 9.48
N LEU A 597 -34.74 14.53 9.82
CA LEU A 597 -33.32 14.88 10.01
C LEU A 597 -32.57 15.08 8.68
N PHE A 598 -33.12 14.61 7.56
CA PHE A 598 -32.42 14.60 6.27
C PHE A 598 -32.03 16.00 5.77
N THR A 599 -32.96 16.96 5.85
CA THR A 599 -32.69 18.34 5.43
C THR A 599 -31.62 19.01 6.32
N PRO A 600 -31.70 18.95 7.66
CA PRO A 600 -30.62 19.42 8.54
C PRO A 600 -29.26 18.78 8.26
N ILE A 601 -29.20 17.45 8.02
CA ILE A 601 -27.95 16.76 7.68
C ILE A 601 -27.35 17.29 6.38
N PHE A 602 -28.17 17.47 5.34
CA PHE A 602 -27.73 18.04 4.08
C PHE A 602 -27.17 19.47 4.26
N GLN A 603 -27.84 20.30 5.05
CA GLN A 603 -27.38 21.66 5.35
C GLN A 603 -26.08 21.67 6.15
N ALA A 604 -25.91 20.75 7.09
CA ALA A 604 -24.67 20.55 7.82
C ALA A 604 -23.52 20.13 6.87
N ALA A 605 -23.81 19.31 5.85
CA ALA A 605 -22.83 18.88 4.85
C ALA A 605 -22.34 20.06 4.01
N VAL A 606 -23.27 20.93 3.58
CA VAL A 606 -22.93 22.17 2.86
C VAL A 606 -22.05 23.08 3.72
N ALA A 607 -22.32 23.19 5.03
CA ALA A 607 -21.49 23.97 5.95
C ALA A 607 -20.09 23.35 6.16
N ALA A 608 -19.97 22.03 6.11
CA ALA A 608 -18.70 21.30 6.23
C ALA A 608 -17.79 21.44 4.99
N LEU A 609 -18.28 21.99 3.87
CA LEU A 609 -17.44 22.30 2.69
C LEU A 609 -16.37 23.37 2.96
N ASP A 610 -16.39 24.02 4.11
CA ASP A 610 -15.33 24.97 4.52
C ASP A 610 -14.11 24.28 5.14
N LEU A 611 -14.11 22.94 5.22
CA LEU A 611 -12.97 22.15 5.68
C LEU A 611 -11.83 22.19 4.65
N GLU A 612 -10.60 22.26 5.16
CA GLU A 612 -9.38 22.25 4.35
C GLU A 612 -8.67 20.88 4.42
N GLN A 613 -9.03 20.04 5.38
CA GLN A 613 -8.52 18.67 5.51
C GLN A 613 -9.09 17.77 4.40
N ARG A 614 -8.21 16.99 3.76
CA ARG A 614 -8.55 16.12 2.63
C ARG A 614 -9.63 15.09 2.95
N ASP A 615 -9.41 14.27 3.98
CA ASP A 615 -10.24 13.08 4.22
C ASP A 615 -11.66 13.41 4.72
N PRO A 616 -11.84 14.34 5.67
CA PRO A 616 -13.18 14.81 6.07
C PRO A 616 -13.95 15.46 4.93
N LEU A 617 -13.30 16.33 4.14
CA LEU A 617 -13.92 16.99 3.00
C LEU A 617 -14.33 15.97 1.92
N SER A 618 -13.46 15.00 1.64
CA SER A 618 -13.74 13.92 0.69
C SER A 618 -14.98 13.13 1.10
N ALA A 619 -15.11 12.75 2.38
CA ALA A 619 -16.29 12.06 2.91
C ALA A 619 -17.58 12.89 2.74
N VAL A 620 -17.53 14.19 3.04
CA VAL A 620 -18.67 15.12 2.83
C VAL A 620 -19.07 15.20 1.36
N LEU A 621 -18.09 15.34 0.46
CA LEU A 621 -18.31 15.44 -0.99
C LEU A 621 -18.88 14.13 -1.57
N HIS A 622 -18.41 12.97 -1.11
CA HIS A 622 -18.97 11.67 -1.50
C HIS A 622 -20.42 11.53 -1.04
N TYR A 623 -20.72 11.88 0.21
CA TYR A 623 -22.10 11.91 0.71
C TYR A 623 -23.00 12.82 -0.15
N LEU A 624 -22.58 14.06 -0.42
CA LEU A 624 -23.35 15.00 -1.23
C LEU A 624 -23.60 14.47 -2.66
N ARG A 625 -22.58 13.88 -3.29
CA ARG A 625 -22.69 13.27 -4.61
C ARG A 625 -23.70 12.13 -4.61
N ASP A 626 -23.61 11.25 -3.61
CA ASP A 626 -24.45 10.07 -3.50
C ASP A 626 -25.91 10.47 -3.22
N VAL A 627 -26.16 11.49 -2.37
CA VAL A 627 -27.50 12.09 -2.18
C VAL A 627 -28.06 12.65 -3.50
N ILE A 628 -27.26 13.40 -4.26
CA ILE A 628 -27.72 13.99 -5.53
C ILE A 628 -28.05 12.90 -6.55
N ALA A 629 -27.33 11.78 -6.56
CA ALA A 629 -27.61 10.66 -7.44
C ALA A 629 -29.01 10.03 -7.21
N TYR A 630 -29.56 10.11 -5.99
CA TYR A 630 -30.96 9.75 -5.70
C TYR A 630 -31.99 10.71 -6.32
N GLY A 631 -31.57 11.84 -6.88
CA GLY A 631 -32.44 12.71 -7.69
C GLY A 631 -32.58 12.26 -9.16
N GLY A 632 -31.78 11.27 -9.59
CA GLY A 632 -31.78 10.72 -10.95
C GLY A 632 -32.17 9.24 -11.00
N ASP A 633 -31.88 8.57 -12.11
CA ASP A 633 -32.36 7.20 -12.34
C ASP A 633 -31.50 6.10 -11.69
N ASN A 634 -30.20 6.36 -11.48
CA ASN A 634 -29.22 5.34 -11.07
C ASN A 634 -28.45 5.76 -9.79
N PRO A 635 -29.10 5.76 -8.62
CA PRO A 635 -28.42 6.04 -7.36
C PRO A 635 -27.50 4.89 -6.91
N PRO A 636 -26.53 5.18 -6.01
CA PRO A 636 -25.78 4.17 -5.29
C PRO A 636 -26.70 3.48 -4.27
N SER A 637 -27.23 2.32 -4.65
CA SER A 637 -28.13 1.50 -3.82
C SER A 637 -27.58 0.08 -3.73
N SER A 638 -27.66 -0.56 -2.56
CA SER A 638 -27.37 -1.99 -2.43
C SER A 638 -28.45 -2.85 -3.10
N PHE A 639 -29.57 -2.25 -3.44
CA PHE A 639 -30.75 -2.90 -4.00
C PHE A 639 -30.80 -2.74 -5.52
N LYS A 640 -31.04 -3.83 -6.25
CA LYS A 640 -31.24 -3.81 -7.71
C LYS A 640 -32.66 -3.39 -8.11
N SER A 641 -33.16 -2.33 -7.49
CA SER A 641 -34.46 -1.73 -7.80
C SER A 641 -34.28 -0.39 -8.50
N ALA A 642 -35.22 -0.03 -9.38
CA ALA A 642 -35.25 1.30 -9.96
C ALA A 642 -35.48 2.32 -8.83
N ASN A 643 -34.84 3.49 -8.95
CA ASN A 643 -35.01 4.55 -7.96
C ASN A 643 -36.48 5.01 -7.90
N PRO A 644 -37.18 4.90 -6.75
CA PRO A 644 -38.58 5.27 -6.64
C PRO A 644 -38.81 6.75 -7.00
N PRO A 645 -39.83 7.09 -7.79
CA PRO A 645 -40.14 8.48 -8.16
C PRO A 645 -40.34 9.40 -6.96
N GLU A 646 -40.85 8.87 -5.85
CA GLU A 646 -41.03 9.62 -4.60
C GLU A 646 -39.70 10.10 -4.02
N LEU A 647 -38.66 9.26 -4.05
CA LEU A 647 -37.32 9.62 -3.58
C LEU A 647 -36.66 10.62 -4.53
N GLN A 648 -36.80 10.41 -5.85
CA GLN A 648 -36.32 11.38 -6.84
C GLN A 648 -36.89 12.77 -6.61
N GLN A 649 -38.22 12.86 -6.42
CA GLN A 649 -38.89 14.14 -6.17
C GLN A 649 -38.43 14.77 -4.86
N ALA A 650 -38.27 13.98 -3.78
CA ALA A 650 -37.79 14.48 -2.50
C ALA A 650 -36.39 15.12 -2.61
N ILE A 651 -35.45 14.45 -3.30
CA ILE A 651 -34.10 14.99 -3.53
C ILE A 651 -34.15 16.23 -4.42
N GLN A 652 -34.93 16.22 -5.50
CA GLN A 652 -35.05 17.38 -6.38
C GLN A 652 -35.58 18.61 -5.62
N GLN A 653 -36.57 18.44 -4.73
CA GLN A 653 -37.07 19.53 -3.90
C GLN A 653 -36.03 20.02 -2.88
N LEU A 654 -35.28 19.11 -2.25
CA LEU A 654 -34.19 19.47 -1.34
C LEU A 654 -33.12 20.30 -2.04
N VAL A 655 -32.71 19.86 -3.23
CA VAL A 655 -31.71 20.56 -4.05
C VAL A 655 -32.24 21.90 -4.55
N LEU A 656 -33.52 22.00 -4.95
CA LEU A 656 -34.11 23.29 -5.32
C LEU A 656 -34.07 24.29 -4.15
N ALA A 657 -34.27 23.83 -2.93
CA ALA A 657 -34.27 24.69 -1.74
C ALA A 657 -32.86 25.12 -1.28
N ASN A 658 -31.82 24.31 -1.53
CA ASN A 658 -30.48 24.52 -0.98
C ASN A 658 -29.37 24.65 -2.05
N GLY A 659 -29.71 24.54 -3.33
CA GLY A 659 -28.76 24.39 -4.44
C GLY A 659 -27.86 25.60 -4.66
N GLU A 660 -28.38 26.82 -4.44
CA GLU A 660 -27.57 28.05 -4.54
C GLU A 660 -26.41 28.04 -3.53
N ILE A 661 -26.68 27.65 -2.28
CA ILE A 661 -25.69 27.59 -1.20
C ILE A 661 -24.69 26.47 -1.46
N LEU A 662 -25.15 25.31 -1.93
CA LEU A 662 -24.28 24.19 -2.30
C LEU A 662 -23.32 24.57 -3.45
N VAL A 663 -23.83 25.13 -4.55
CA VAL A 663 -23.00 25.56 -5.68
C VAL A 663 -21.99 26.63 -5.25
N LYS A 664 -22.41 27.58 -4.41
CA LYS A 664 -21.52 28.58 -3.81
C LYS A 664 -20.38 27.91 -3.03
N GLY A 665 -20.69 26.95 -2.15
CA GLY A 665 -19.71 26.23 -1.34
C GLY A 665 -18.70 25.45 -2.18
N ILE A 666 -19.18 24.66 -3.14
CA ILE A 666 -18.31 23.84 -3.99
C ILE A 666 -17.41 24.71 -4.88
N MET A 667 -17.96 25.74 -5.52
CA MET A 667 -17.16 26.62 -6.37
C MET A 667 -16.12 27.41 -5.57
N LYS A 668 -16.51 27.97 -4.41
CA LYS A 668 -15.59 28.63 -3.48
C LYS A 668 -14.44 27.67 -3.11
N GLY A 669 -14.78 26.45 -2.72
CA GLY A 669 -13.85 25.39 -2.41
C GLY A 669 -12.85 25.13 -3.54
N MET A 670 -13.33 24.79 -4.73
CA MET A 670 -12.49 24.49 -5.89
C MET A 670 -11.65 25.68 -6.36
N MET A 671 -12.07 26.93 -6.13
CA MET A 671 -11.28 28.10 -6.52
C MET A 671 -10.18 28.44 -5.51
N ILE A 672 -10.39 28.12 -4.22
CA ILE A 672 -9.61 28.72 -3.12
C ILE A 672 -9.08 27.68 -2.13
N SER A 673 -9.95 26.93 -1.46
CA SER A 673 -9.60 26.15 -0.26
C SER A 673 -9.38 24.66 -0.47
N PHE A 674 -9.99 24.03 -1.48
CA PHE A 674 -9.93 22.59 -1.65
C PHE A 674 -8.50 22.08 -1.94
N PRO A 675 -8.08 20.97 -1.30
CA PRO A 675 -6.91 20.21 -1.72
C PRO A 675 -7.05 19.75 -3.18
N GLY A 676 -5.94 19.63 -3.92
CA GLY A 676 -5.95 19.24 -5.34
C GLY A 676 -6.69 17.92 -5.59
N ASP A 677 -6.59 16.97 -4.66
CA ASP A 677 -7.22 15.65 -4.77
C ASP A 677 -8.75 15.69 -4.62
N CYS A 678 -9.32 16.72 -3.98
CA CYS A 678 -10.76 16.86 -3.80
C CYS A 678 -11.46 17.52 -5.01
N PHE A 679 -10.70 17.94 -6.03
CA PHE A 679 -11.26 18.62 -7.21
C PHE A 679 -12.12 17.68 -8.05
N THR A 680 -11.70 16.43 -8.18
CA THR A 680 -12.47 15.39 -8.88
C THR A 680 -13.81 15.18 -8.19
N ASP A 681 -13.83 15.16 -6.85
CA ASP A 681 -15.05 14.95 -6.07
C ASP A 681 -15.98 16.19 -6.10
N GLY A 682 -15.45 17.39 -5.86
CA GLY A 682 -16.22 18.64 -5.94
C GLY A 682 -16.84 18.85 -7.33
N SER A 683 -16.07 18.61 -8.39
CA SER A 683 -16.60 18.66 -9.75
C SER A 683 -17.61 17.55 -10.06
N GLY A 684 -17.55 16.42 -9.36
CA GLY A 684 -18.54 15.35 -9.44
C GLY A 684 -19.88 15.75 -8.84
N VAL A 685 -19.88 16.46 -7.70
CA VAL A 685 -21.10 17.03 -7.09
C VAL A 685 -21.78 18.01 -8.07
N LEU A 686 -21.01 18.92 -8.68
CA LEU A 686 -21.56 19.85 -9.69
C LEU A 686 -22.13 19.12 -10.90
N LEU A 687 -21.45 18.07 -11.39
CA LEU A 687 -21.93 17.25 -12.49
C LEU A 687 -23.30 16.63 -12.16
N GLY A 688 -23.45 16.03 -10.97
CA GLY A 688 -24.72 15.47 -10.53
C GLY A 688 -25.85 16.50 -10.50
N LEU A 689 -25.57 17.74 -10.05
CA LEU A 689 -26.55 18.83 -10.08
C LEU A 689 -26.99 19.18 -11.51
N PHE A 690 -26.05 19.22 -12.47
CA PHE A 690 -26.38 19.45 -13.88
C PHE A 690 -27.16 18.30 -14.52
N GLU A 691 -26.97 17.07 -14.05
CA GLU A 691 -27.72 15.90 -14.54
C GLU A 691 -29.19 15.95 -14.10
N ILE A 692 -29.48 16.41 -12.86
CA ILE A 692 -30.86 16.45 -12.34
C ILE A 692 -31.58 17.78 -12.60
N LEU A 693 -30.89 18.92 -12.50
CA LEU A 693 -31.46 20.27 -12.55
C LEU A 693 -30.56 21.22 -13.38
N PRO A 694 -30.41 20.99 -14.70
CA PRO A 694 -29.42 21.70 -15.52
C PRO A 694 -29.64 23.22 -15.60
N GLN A 695 -30.90 23.66 -15.70
CA GLN A 695 -31.22 25.08 -15.86
C GLN A 695 -31.01 25.87 -14.56
N GLN A 696 -31.44 25.30 -13.44
CA GLN A 696 -31.31 25.90 -12.11
C GLN A 696 -29.84 25.93 -11.69
N THR A 697 -29.10 24.84 -11.93
CA THR A 697 -27.67 24.77 -11.66
C THR A 697 -26.88 25.80 -12.46
N ALA A 698 -27.20 25.97 -13.75
CA ALA A 698 -26.58 27.03 -14.57
C ALA A 698 -26.87 28.45 -14.02
N ALA A 699 -28.07 28.69 -13.49
CA ALA A 699 -28.42 29.97 -12.89
C ALA A 699 -27.65 30.24 -11.59
N TRP A 700 -27.52 29.24 -10.72
CA TRP A 700 -26.72 29.35 -9.49
C TRP A 700 -25.23 29.57 -9.79
N VAL A 701 -24.68 28.89 -10.80
CA VAL A 701 -23.29 29.12 -11.25
C VAL A 701 -23.09 30.56 -11.75
N ASP A 702 -24.00 31.11 -12.55
CA ASP A 702 -23.92 32.50 -13.01
C ASP A 702 -23.94 33.49 -11.83
N GLN A 703 -24.80 33.27 -10.85
CA GLN A 703 -24.86 34.08 -9.63
C GLN A 703 -23.52 34.03 -8.87
N VAL A 704 -22.95 32.84 -8.66
CA VAL A 704 -21.67 32.68 -7.95
C VAL A 704 -20.51 33.34 -8.69
N LEU A 705 -20.44 33.21 -10.02
CA LEU A 705 -19.42 33.89 -10.82
C LEU A 705 -19.52 35.42 -10.70
N ARG A 706 -20.74 35.96 -10.64
CA ARG A 706 -20.99 37.40 -10.45
C ARG A 706 -20.76 37.88 -9.01
N MET A 707 -20.63 36.97 -8.05
CA MET A 707 -20.25 37.28 -6.67
C MET A 707 -18.73 37.39 -6.46
N LEU A 708 -17.91 37.03 -7.46
CA LEU A 708 -16.46 37.14 -7.38
C LEU A 708 -16.00 38.60 -7.21
N PRO A 709 -14.86 38.85 -6.52
CA PRO A 709 -14.36 40.19 -6.29
C PRO A 709 -14.18 41.00 -7.59
N PRO A 710 -14.53 42.29 -7.63
CA PRO A 710 -14.37 43.11 -8.82
C PRO A 710 -12.91 43.13 -9.30
N GLY A 711 -12.68 42.78 -10.58
CA GLY A 711 -11.35 42.77 -11.19
C GLY A 711 -10.63 41.41 -11.24
N THR A 712 -11.19 40.34 -10.67
CA THR A 712 -10.62 38.98 -10.80
C THR A 712 -11.04 38.29 -12.10
N VAL A 713 -12.31 38.45 -12.49
CA VAL A 713 -12.86 37.93 -13.75
C VAL A 713 -13.72 39.01 -14.39
N GLY A 714 -13.50 39.27 -15.69
CA GLY A 714 -14.29 40.26 -16.42
C GLY A 714 -15.68 39.74 -16.79
N GLU A 715 -16.68 40.62 -16.83
CA GLU A 715 -18.03 40.32 -17.35
C GLU A 715 -18.02 39.61 -18.73
N PRO A 716 -17.17 39.98 -19.71
CA PRO A 716 -17.08 39.25 -20.97
C PRO A 716 -16.62 37.79 -20.83
N GLU A 717 -15.74 37.50 -19.87
CA GLU A 717 -15.22 36.15 -19.60
C GLU A 717 -16.30 35.28 -18.94
N ILE A 718 -17.03 35.83 -17.96
CA ILE A 718 -18.20 35.17 -17.34
C ILE A 718 -19.25 34.84 -18.40
N ASN A 719 -19.62 35.82 -19.25
CA ASN A 719 -20.63 35.61 -20.29
C ASN A 719 -20.19 34.56 -21.33
N ARG A 720 -18.89 34.48 -21.69
CA ARG A 720 -18.36 33.42 -22.57
C ARG A 720 -18.46 32.03 -21.94
N LEU A 721 -18.11 31.91 -20.66
CA LEU A 721 -18.23 30.65 -19.93
C LEU A 721 -19.69 30.21 -19.87
N MET A 722 -20.60 31.11 -19.47
CA MET A 722 -22.02 30.79 -19.36
C MET A 722 -22.67 30.45 -20.71
N ASN A 723 -22.27 31.12 -21.79
CA ASN A 723 -22.72 30.75 -23.14
C ASN A 723 -22.21 29.37 -23.55
N SER A 724 -20.95 29.03 -23.25
CA SER A 724 -20.39 27.70 -23.51
C SER A 724 -21.12 26.62 -22.72
N ILE A 725 -21.44 26.88 -21.44
CA ILE A 725 -22.23 25.97 -20.60
C ILE A 725 -23.61 25.73 -21.21
N ARG A 726 -24.34 26.80 -21.58
CA ARG A 726 -25.68 26.69 -22.21
C ARG A 726 -25.63 25.92 -23.53
N GLU A 727 -24.62 26.16 -24.35
CA GLU A 727 -24.39 25.41 -25.60
C GLU A 727 -24.20 23.92 -25.32
N LYS A 728 -23.33 23.56 -24.37
CA LYS A 728 -23.09 22.14 -24.03
C LYS A 728 -24.33 21.48 -23.44
N LEU A 729 -25.09 22.17 -22.60
CA LEU A 729 -26.36 21.64 -22.06
C LEU A 729 -27.39 21.33 -23.17
N SER A 730 -27.36 22.02 -24.30
CA SER A 730 -28.25 21.74 -25.45
C SER A 730 -27.94 20.43 -26.18
N VAL A 731 -26.75 19.85 -25.97
CA VAL A 731 -26.28 18.60 -26.61
C VAL A 731 -26.76 17.34 -25.83
N GLY A 732 -27.41 17.50 -24.68
CA GLY A 732 -27.87 16.39 -23.83
C GLY A 732 -26.76 15.85 -22.91
N ASN A 733 -26.88 14.59 -22.48
CA ASN A 733 -26.01 14.00 -21.43
C ASN A 733 -24.50 14.03 -21.76
N ASP A 734 -24.12 13.85 -23.03
CA ASP A 734 -22.71 13.98 -23.46
C ASP A 734 -22.18 15.41 -23.32
N GLY A 735 -23.08 16.39 -23.37
CA GLY A 735 -22.80 17.79 -23.12
C GLY A 735 -22.55 18.11 -21.64
N VAL A 736 -23.26 17.45 -20.72
CA VAL A 736 -23.14 17.64 -19.27
C VAL A 736 -21.73 17.28 -18.77
N ARG A 737 -21.13 16.20 -19.31
CA ARG A 737 -19.72 15.86 -19.02
C ARG A 737 -18.73 16.93 -19.48
N LYS A 738 -19.01 17.61 -20.61
CA LYS A 738 -18.17 18.70 -21.11
C LYS A 738 -18.30 19.97 -20.26
N VAL A 739 -19.47 20.20 -19.64
CA VAL A 739 -19.66 21.29 -18.65
C VAL A 739 -18.72 21.13 -17.47
N ARG A 740 -18.52 19.89 -16.98
CA ARG A 740 -17.55 19.60 -15.90
C ARG A 740 -16.13 20.03 -16.26
N SER A 741 -15.65 19.70 -17.46
CA SER A 741 -14.32 20.12 -17.93
C SER A 741 -14.19 21.63 -17.97
N LEU A 742 -15.20 22.34 -18.48
CA LEU A 742 -15.20 23.81 -18.55
C LEU A 742 -15.10 24.44 -17.15
N LEU A 743 -15.82 23.90 -16.17
CA LEU A 743 -15.78 24.40 -14.80
C LEU A 743 -14.44 24.08 -14.11
N GLN A 744 -13.88 22.88 -14.32
CA GLN A 744 -12.56 22.53 -13.82
C GLN A 744 -11.47 23.42 -14.41
N ASP A 745 -11.50 23.66 -15.73
CA ASP A 745 -10.56 24.55 -16.41
C ASP A 745 -10.67 25.97 -15.86
N PHE A 746 -11.89 26.46 -15.66
CA PHE A 746 -12.12 27.78 -15.07
C PHE A 746 -11.56 27.86 -13.64
N THR A 747 -11.90 26.93 -12.75
CA THR A 747 -11.44 26.94 -11.36
C THR A 747 -9.92 26.80 -11.26
N ASN A 748 -9.31 25.95 -12.10
CA ASN A 748 -7.86 25.78 -12.17
C ASN A 748 -7.16 27.05 -12.66
N ASN A 749 -7.69 27.67 -13.72
CA ASN A 749 -7.14 28.92 -14.23
C ASN A 749 -7.28 30.06 -13.21
N TYR A 750 -8.42 30.14 -12.51
CA TYR A 750 -8.64 31.10 -11.44
C TYR A 750 -7.61 30.92 -10.31
N ARG A 751 -7.44 29.68 -9.82
CA ARG A 751 -6.48 29.34 -8.76
C ARG A 751 -5.03 29.66 -9.16
N ARG A 752 -4.64 29.38 -10.41
CA ARG A 752 -3.30 29.72 -10.94
C ARG A 752 -3.04 31.22 -11.03
N ARG A 753 -4.07 32.00 -11.38
CA ARG A 753 -3.97 33.47 -11.51
C ARG A 753 -4.05 34.19 -10.17
N TYR A 754 -4.79 33.65 -9.20
CA TYR A 754 -5.10 34.30 -7.93
C TYR A 754 -4.77 33.38 -6.75
N VAL A 755 -3.53 33.45 -6.29
CA VAL A 755 -3.07 32.80 -5.05
C VAL A 755 -3.60 33.62 -3.87
N ALA A 756 -4.73 33.18 -3.29
CA ALA A 756 -5.42 33.69 -2.08
C ALA A 756 -5.55 35.24 -1.91
N PRO A 757 -6.76 35.82 -1.87
CA PRO A 757 -6.92 37.26 -1.63
C PRO A 757 -6.39 37.69 -0.25
N ARG A 758 -5.54 38.71 -0.20
CA ARG A 758 -5.06 39.36 1.05
C ARG A 758 -6.17 40.04 1.88
N ASP A 759 -7.36 40.25 1.30
CA ASP A 759 -8.45 41.07 1.87
C ASP A 759 -9.70 40.27 2.32
N GLY A 760 -9.62 38.94 2.45
CA GLY A 760 -10.76 38.12 2.90
C GLY A 760 -11.85 37.89 1.84
N LEU A 761 -12.78 36.97 2.13
CA LEU A 761 -13.73 36.39 1.15
C LEU A 761 -14.99 37.24 0.91
N GLY A 762 -15.20 38.33 1.66
CA GLY A 762 -16.35 39.22 1.48
C GLY A 762 -17.69 38.48 1.40
N ARG A 763 -18.44 38.64 0.30
CA ARG A 763 -19.76 38.02 0.09
C ARG A 763 -19.75 36.50 -0.09
N LEU A 764 -18.55 35.89 -0.19
CA LEU A 764 -18.37 34.44 -0.28
C LEU A 764 -18.20 33.77 1.10
N GLU A 765 -18.30 34.52 2.20
CA GLU A 765 -18.31 33.95 3.55
C GLU A 765 -19.48 32.98 3.74
N THR A 766 -19.19 31.90 4.46
CA THR A 766 -20.08 30.77 4.74
C THR A 766 -20.96 31.12 5.94
N THR A 767 -22.26 30.86 5.85
CA THR A 767 -23.18 31.04 6.99
C THR A 767 -23.00 29.90 8.00
N ARG A 768 -22.92 30.23 9.29
CA ARG A 768 -22.82 29.23 10.37
C ARG A 768 -24.07 28.36 10.40
N PHE A 769 -23.88 27.04 10.47
CA PHE A 769 -24.97 26.06 10.62
C PHE A 769 -25.63 26.16 12.00
N HIS A 770 -26.94 25.95 12.06
CA HIS A 770 -27.70 25.94 13.32
C HIS A 770 -28.84 24.93 13.26
N PHE A 771 -28.89 24.02 14.22
CA PHE A 771 -29.94 23.02 14.36
C PHE A 771 -30.86 23.32 15.55
N ASN A 772 -32.15 23.54 15.28
CA ASN A 772 -33.21 23.78 16.26
C ASN A 772 -34.01 22.49 16.52
N GLY A 773 -33.38 21.46 17.08
CA GLY A 773 -34.02 20.16 17.35
C GLY A 773 -33.46 19.47 18.57
#